data_AF-A0A8T2S8F5-F1
#
_entry.id   AF-A0A8T2S8F5-F1
#
_cell.length_a   1.000
_cell.length_b   1.000
_cell.length_c   1.000
_cell.angle_alpha   90.00
_cell.angle_beta   90.00
_cell.angle_gamma   90.00
#
_symmetry.space_group_name_H-M   'P 1'
#
loop_
_entity.id
_entity.type
_entity.pdbx_description
1 polymer ?
#
loop_
_entity_poly.entity_id
_entity_poly.type
_entity_poly.pdbx_seq_one_letter_code
_entity_poly.pdbx_strand_id
1 'polypeptide(L)'
;MYSVLYKYLFFECKLEYSNRYIQAAVEISTEPAVRDYVRSEFMKKAVINTKPTKDGNTLIDPYHDYAIVKWIANKPLSGFKDGQWLLIQKAEEEKLIEVSLGFPYDVANTLMQEFETMYLSDGVSRTAQLWNEQRRQIIKDALNSILLPLLEKEARMLLTTRAKQWVGQECGLALWKKAAMAPCRVETEEEFDEDDLPRILACCYGDSPQVSTTFVMLDSSGEILNTLHTPHLFSSEKDQRKHRDMERLEKFMLEYQPQIAVVGAGGGQKSIQASKTILQAVHKLIEMNPKEVKGRLERMNANIVDESLARIYEASAISKDQLPGQPGIVRRAVYLGRYLQSPLASVAALCGPSREILSYSLHELQKFLSDDERYAVIEQILVTVTNQVGIDLNMAAVHEWLFTPLQFVCGLGARKASTMQRIIQGAGRISNRKELLTQLRLMKKTVFINSCAYFRISSGQAASGNQIIEPLDDTRIHPESYTLAREMADIVFREENEVEEGAEEDIYELAVDYVRSHPHIMQHLDIDAYILHEKEKHGTTKPETLKDIYMEFLHWFKEWRYSYTSPSDEEIFTLLTGETEQTMGVGKLLTVKVIGVVERGIRCELGNGLLGFIQKDDFSDDPSVDYQQIPIGSMITCRVKNINKRIIDDSPRIRYYSVDLTCRGNSMRVDDWERVWSKEAYFDREALKSSNEQEKATKAKDDEKRKSFKPRMIVHPQFQNISMSDAIESLTEKDVGEIIIRPSSKGPTHLSITLKFYDGVYTHIDVLEGGKDSKDFTSFLSLGKTLKIGEDVFEDLDEVIARYVDPLVSNLKEMLRYRKFRRGRKEEVDDLLRQDKSANPSRIVYAFSISHEHPGAFLLSYLRSTNIHHEYISLHPNGYRFRRRMFEKIDKLVKFFQEHVNDPVLEPNRSLAAMVPMKGPAPAASPAVNTWGVAERQSPANWDGGGWNAVKSSNQQVNWERLSGPNALPGHTNNWGTAGGSGGFGESWMRESGQAGFNGWEKDSRPDHHAGRGSSIGGRFSGAAFRGGGRLGRGDGYRGGFGGRGGRAPGRGGRWGREGQSNRTAWGQGPGRTGWGQGLSTSNDGRVFGSKDEGWGQGTSSGANDATGWGQSQVERKDGGSSTGWEDAPAATASKSGWGDDGGWGQSSAGKSIDEQQDDDGW
;
A
#
# COMPACT_ATOMS: atom_id res chain seq x y z
N MET A 1 -12.83 33.53 36.60
CA MET A 1 -14.16 32.95 36.80
C MET A 1 -15.22 34.00 37.20
N TYR A 2 -15.57 34.23 38.47
CA TYR A 2 -16.77 35.02 38.86
C TYR A 2 -16.96 36.42 38.24
N SER A 3 -15.89 37.16 37.91
CA SER A 3 -15.98 38.52 37.34
C SER A 3 -16.43 38.56 35.86
N VAL A 4 -16.25 37.45 35.11
CA VAL A 4 -16.60 37.42 33.68
C VAL A 4 -18.12 37.25 33.51
N LEU A 5 -18.72 36.30 34.23
CA LEU A 5 -20.16 36.02 34.17
C LEU A 5 -21.05 37.20 34.60
N TYR A 6 -20.59 38.04 35.53
CA TYR A 6 -21.42 39.13 36.08
C TYR A 6 -21.57 40.33 35.12
N LYS A 7 -20.80 40.39 34.02
CA LYS A 7 -20.81 41.51 33.08
C LYS A 7 -21.79 41.36 31.90
N TYR A 8 -22.38 40.17 31.73
CA TYR A 8 -23.07 39.79 30.48
C TYR A 8 -24.60 39.95 30.48
N LEU A 9 -25.21 40.47 31.55
CA LEU A 9 -26.66 40.52 31.73
C LEU A 9 -27.19 41.94 31.96
N PHE A 10 -27.53 42.64 30.88
CA PHE A 10 -28.64 43.61 30.85
C PHE A 10 -29.07 43.85 29.37
N PHE A 11 -30.38 43.80 29.12
CA PHE A 11 -31.12 44.13 27.88
C PHE A 11 -31.03 43.24 26.62
N GLU A 12 -31.96 43.53 25.69
CA GLU A 12 -32.69 42.59 24.82
C GLU A 12 -32.11 42.39 23.40
N CYS A 13 -32.10 41.14 22.90
CA CYS A 13 -32.50 40.74 21.53
C CYS A 13 -32.13 39.27 21.24
N LYS A 14 -33.04 38.47 20.67
CA LYS A 14 -32.81 37.03 20.36
C LYS A 14 -31.58 36.73 19.49
N LEU A 15 -31.15 37.66 18.65
CA LEU A 15 -29.96 37.52 17.79
C LEU A 15 -28.64 37.69 18.56
N GLU A 16 -28.59 38.52 19.61
CA GLU A 16 -27.36 38.67 20.40
C GLU A 16 -27.09 37.46 21.30
N TYR A 17 -28.14 36.78 21.78
CA TYR A 17 -27.99 35.58 22.63
C TYR A 17 -27.19 34.47 21.94
N SER A 18 -27.39 34.25 20.64
CA SER A 18 -26.65 33.23 19.88
C SER A 18 -25.16 33.59 19.74
N ASN A 19 -24.83 34.86 19.48
CA ASN A 19 -23.45 35.32 19.41
C ASN A 19 -22.75 35.27 20.78
N ARG A 20 -23.40 35.72 21.86
CA ARG A 20 -22.85 35.68 23.23
C ARG A 20 -22.62 34.24 23.72
N TYR A 21 -23.49 33.30 23.31
CA TYR A 21 -23.34 31.87 23.59
C TYR A 21 -22.09 31.27 22.92
N ILE A 22 -21.94 31.48 21.60
CA ILE A 22 -20.78 31.01 20.84
C ILE A 22 -19.49 31.65 21.39
N GLN A 23 -19.53 32.95 21.71
CA GLN A 23 -18.39 33.65 22.29
C GLN A 23 -17.96 33.04 23.63
N ALA A 24 -18.89 32.65 24.52
CA ALA A 24 -18.55 31.99 25.77
C ALA A 24 -17.91 30.61 25.57
N ALA A 25 -18.35 29.84 24.55
CA ALA A 25 -17.74 28.56 24.20
C ALA A 25 -16.31 28.75 23.65
N VAL A 26 -16.11 29.78 22.82
CA VAL A 26 -14.78 30.19 22.34
C VAL A 26 -13.88 30.58 23.51
N GLU A 27 -14.33 31.47 24.41
CA GLU A 27 -13.57 31.91 25.59
C GLU A 27 -13.06 30.70 26.41
N ILE A 28 -13.92 29.73 26.75
CA ILE A 28 -13.52 28.50 27.47
C ILE A 28 -12.55 27.64 26.64
N SER A 29 -12.78 27.47 25.34
CA SER A 29 -11.87 26.71 24.45
C SER A 29 -10.49 27.36 24.26
N THR A 30 -10.35 28.64 24.61
CA THR A 30 -9.09 29.39 24.56
C THR A 30 -8.36 29.48 25.90
N GLU A 31 -8.97 29.04 27.01
CA GLU A 31 -8.33 29.07 28.34
C GLU A 31 -7.16 28.07 28.41
N PRO A 32 -5.91 28.49 28.67
CA PRO A 32 -4.74 27.60 28.58
C PRO A 32 -4.84 26.37 29.47
N ALA A 33 -5.28 26.51 30.73
CA ALA A 33 -5.42 25.39 31.66
C ALA A 33 -6.45 24.34 31.17
N VAL A 34 -7.55 24.79 30.54
CA VAL A 34 -8.56 23.92 29.93
C VAL A 34 -7.97 23.20 28.73
N ARG A 35 -7.27 23.93 27.85
CA ARG A 35 -6.60 23.37 26.67
C ARG A 35 -5.56 22.32 27.05
N ASP A 36 -4.67 22.63 27.98
CA ASP A 36 -3.58 21.74 28.40
C ASP A 36 -4.12 20.47 29.06
N TYR A 37 -5.14 20.60 29.93
CA TYR A 37 -5.81 19.46 30.54
C TYR A 37 -6.46 18.54 29.49
N VAL A 38 -7.36 19.09 28.66
CA VAL A 38 -8.11 18.31 27.65
C VAL A 38 -7.15 17.72 26.61
N ARG A 39 -6.12 18.45 26.19
CA ARG A 39 -5.02 17.95 25.33
C ARG A 39 -4.31 16.76 25.97
N SER A 40 -3.95 16.87 27.26
CA SER A 40 -3.23 15.80 27.95
C SER A 40 -4.08 14.53 28.09
N GLU A 41 -5.38 14.67 28.31
CA GLU A 41 -6.30 13.53 28.39
C GLU A 41 -6.61 12.94 27.02
N PHE A 42 -6.76 13.78 25.99
CA PHE A 42 -6.94 13.35 24.60
C PHE A 42 -5.74 12.55 24.11
N MET A 43 -4.52 13.06 24.28
CA MET A 43 -3.30 12.37 23.84
C MET A 43 -3.03 11.05 24.57
N LYS A 44 -3.62 10.83 25.76
CA LYS A 44 -3.54 9.57 26.52
C LYS A 44 -4.66 8.58 26.22
N LYS A 45 -5.91 9.06 26.07
CA LYS A 45 -7.13 8.25 26.09
C LYS A 45 -7.92 8.25 24.78
N ALA A 46 -7.57 9.07 23.80
CA ALA A 46 -8.21 9.01 22.48
C ALA A 46 -7.84 7.71 21.76
N VAL A 47 -8.80 7.20 21.00
CA VAL A 47 -8.69 5.97 20.22
C VAL A 47 -9.06 6.21 18.77
N ILE A 48 -8.54 5.36 17.90
CA ILE A 48 -8.87 5.28 16.47
C ILE A 48 -9.71 4.03 16.23
N ASN A 49 -10.75 4.18 15.41
CA ASN A 49 -11.51 3.08 14.82
C ASN A 49 -11.55 3.25 13.31
N THR A 50 -11.55 2.15 12.56
CA THR A 50 -11.73 2.13 11.11
C THR A 50 -12.90 1.23 10.71
N LYS A 51 -13.63 1.62 9.66
CA LYS A 51 -14.71 0.81 9.06
C LYS A 51 -14.63 0.92 7.54
N PRO A 52 -14.83 -0.17 6.79
CA PRO A 52 -14.83 -0.11 5.33
C PRO A 52 -16.08 0.61 4.80
N THR A 53 -15.90 1.38 3.74
CA THR A 53 -17.02 1.89 2.93
C THR A 53 -17.65 0.77 2.11
N LYS A 54 -18.74 1.05 1.38
CA LYS A 54 -19.33 0.07 0.45
C LYS A 54 -18.29 -0.44 -0.56
N ASP A 55 -17.52 0.48 -1.12
CA ASP A 55 -16.52 0.18 -2.14
C ASP A 55 -15.33 -0.54 -1.52
N GLY A 56 -14.81 -0.07 -0.38
CA GLY A 56 -13.72 -0.75 0.34
C GLY A 56 -14.10 -2.12 0.89
N ASN A 57 -15.39 -2.40 1.15
CA ASN A 57 -15.83 -3.75 1.49
C ASN A 57 -15.65 -4.72 0.31
N THR A 58 -15.87 -4.26 -0.92
CA THR A 58 -15.72 -5.05 -2.15
C THR A 58 -14.29 -5.08 -2.72
N LEU A 59 -13.53 -3.99 -2.58
CA LEU A 59 -12.20 -3.84 -3.17
C LEU A 59 -11.08 -4.32 -2.24
N ILE A 60 -11.20 -4.12 -0.92
CA ILE A 60 -10.22 -4.63 0.04
C ILE A 60 -10.51 -6.11 0.27
N ASP A 61 -9.95 -6.95 -0.61
CA ASP A 61 -9.90 -8.41 -0.44
C ASP A 61 -8.93 -8.80 0.70
N PRO A 62 -8.77 -10.12 1.00
CA PRO A 62 -7.91 -10.52 2.10
C PRO A 62 -6.40 -10.33 1.91
N TYR A 63 -5.94 -9.99 0.71
CA TYR A 63 -4.54 -9.91 0.32
C TYR A 63 -4.07 -8.49 -0.07
N HIS A 64 -5.00 -7.54 -0.22
CA HIS A 64 -4.73 -6.13 -0.46
C HIS A 64 -3.96 -5.46 0.70
N ASP A 65 -3.03 -4.53 0.41
CA ASP A 65 -2.29 -3.67 1.36
C ASP A 65 -3.16 -3.13 2.54
N TYR A 66 -4.43 -2.81 2.30
CA TYR A 66 -5.32 -2.21 3.30
C TYR A 66 -6.09 -3.22 4.16
N ALA A 67 -5.95 -4.52 3.90
CA ALA A 67 -6.62 -5.57 4.67
C ALA A 67 -6.33 -5.47 6.19
N ILE A 68 -5.07 -5.17 6.55
CA ILE A 68 -4.62 -5.02 7.93
C ILE A 68 -5.17 -3.77 8.66
N VAL A 69 -5.76 -2.82 7.92
CA VAL A 69 -6.36 -1.59 8.48
C VAL A 69 -7.87 -1.50 8.28
N LYS A 70 -8.48 -2.51 7.66
CA LYS A 70 -9.92 -2.55 7.33
C LYS A 70 -10.84 -2.50 8.56
N TRP A 71 -10.41 -3.12 9.68
CA TRP A 71 -11.22 -3.33 10.89
C TRP A 71 -10.42 -3.12 12.18
N ILE A 72 -10.14 -1.85 12.52
CA ILE A 72 -9.48 -1.46 13.77
C ILE A 72 -10.55 -0.94 14.74
N ALA A 73 -10.54 -1.42 15.99
CA ALA A 73 -11.39 -0.91 17.06
C ALA A 73 -10.58 -0.52 18.30
N ASN A 74 -10.90 0.66 18.84
CA ASN A 74 -10.37 1.21 20.09
C ASN A 74 -8.82 1.22 20.20
N LYS A 75 -8.08 1.36 19.08
CA LYS A 75 -6.62 1.40 19.12
C LYS A 75 -6.15 2.76 19.65
N PRO A 76 -5.43 2.83 20.79
CA PRO A 76 -5.00 4.09 21.38
C PRO A 76 -3.89 4.75 20.55
N LEU A 77 -3.74 6.07 20.64
CA LEU A 77 -2.69 6.82 19.92
C LEU A 77 -1.26 6.32 20.21
N SER A 78 -1.02 5.76 21.40
CA SER A 78 0.26 5.14 21.80
C SER A 78 0.50 3.73 21.23
N GLY A 79 -0.54 3.10 20.66
CA GLY A 79 -0.47 1.79 20.01
C GLY A 79 0.04 1.84 18.57
N PHE A 80 0.15 3.04 17.97
CA PHE A 80 0.75 3.25 16.65
C PHE A 80 2.25 3.50 16.80
N LYS A 81 3.04 2.43 16.64
CA LYS A 81 4.51 2.43 16.70
C LYS A 81 5.18 2.23 15.34
N ASP A 82 4.38 2.04 14.30
CA ASP A 82 4.76 1.56 12.98
C ASP A 82 4.15 2.44 11.87
N GLY A 83 4.31 2.01 10.62
CA GLY A 83 3.74 2.68 9.46
C GLY A 83 2.23 2.50 9.26
N GLN A 84 1.51 1.80 10.15
CA GLN A 84 0.09 1.46 9.96
C GLN A 84 -0.80 2.71 9.78
N TRP A 85 -0.47 3.81 10.45
CA TRP A 85 -1.21 5.07 10.32
C TRP A 85 -1.17 5.65 8.89
N LEU A 86 -0.08 5.47 8.15
CA LEU A 86 0.04 5.94 6.77
C LEU A 86 -0.88 5.13 5.82
N LEU A 87 -1.07 3.85 6.10
CA LEU A 87 -2.03 3.00 5.39
C LEU A 87 -3.47 3.39 5.69
N ILE A 88 -3.79 3.70 6.95
CA ILE A 88 -5.10 4.25 7.36
C ILE A 88 -5.38 5.55 6.60
N GLN A 89 -4.44 6.50 6.65
CA GLN A 89 -4.58 7.80 5.99
C GLN A 89 -4.80 7.64 4.48
N LYS A 90 -4.04 6.77 3.80
CA LYS A 90 -4.21 6.56 2.35
C LYS A 90 -5.53 5.88 2.00
N ALA A 91 -5.98 4.90 2.78
CA ALA A 91 -7.26 4.23 2.55
C ALA A 91 -8.47 5.16 2.82
N GLU A 92 -8.32 6.15 3.71
CA GLU A 92 -9.28 7.24 3.94
C GLU A 92 -9.30 8.23 2.75
N GLU A 93 -8.11 8.62 2.25
CA GLU A 93 -7.96 9.47 1.06
C GLU A 93 -8.56 8.82 -0.21
N GLU A 94 -8.39 7.50 -0.37
CA GLU A 94 -9.00 6.69 -1.44
C GLU A 94 -10.47 6.34 -1.19
N LYS A 95 -11.06 6.77 -0.06
CA LYS A 95 -12.47 6.54 0.33
C LYS A 95 -12.85 5.06 0.48
N LEU A 96 -11.87 4.19 0.75
CA LEU A 96 -12.09 2.77 0.99
C LEU A 96 -12.44 2.51 2.47
N ILE A 97 -12.00 3.36 3.39
CA ILE A 97 -12.38 3.30 4.81
C ILE A 97 -12.85 4.66 5.35
N GLU A 98 -13.73 4.60 6.34
CA GLU A 98 -14.07 5.69 7.25
C GLU A 98 -13.21 5.56 8.52
N VAL A 99 -12.61 6.67 8.97
CA VAL A 99 -11.77 6.72 10.17
C VAL A 99 -12.44 7.62 11.21
N SER A 100 -12.58 7.13 12.44
CA SER A 100 -13.01 7.95 13.57
C SER A 100 -11.91 8.01 14.64
N LEU A 101 -11.49 9.22 14.99
CA LEU A 101 -10.50 9.49 16.04
C LEU A 101 -11.17 10.36 17.11
N GLY A 102 -11.24 9.87 18.34
CA GLY A 102 -11.83 10.61 19.43
C GLY A 102 -11.81 9.86 20.76
N PHE A 103 -12.52 10.37 21.76
CA PHE A 103 -12.70 9.67 23.01
C PHE A 103 -13.67 8.49 22.87
N PRO A 104 -13.41 7.34 23.53
CA PRO A 104 -14.44 6.36 23.83
C PRO A 104 -15.62 7.01 24.57
N TYR A 105 -16.84 6.51 24.37
CA TYR A 105 -18.06 7.07 24.95
C TYR A 105 -17.97 7.27 26.47
N ASP A 106 -17.43 6.29 27.20
CA ASP A 106 -17.28 6.35 28.66
C ASP A 106 -16.32 7.47 29.09
N VAL A 107 -15.19 7.61 28.40
CA VAL A 107 -14.18 8.66 28.67
C VAL A 107 -14.75 10.04 28.38
N ALA A 108 -15.50 10.20 27.28
CA ALA A 108 -16.16 11.46 26.94
C ALA A 108 -17.19 11.85 28.02
N ASN A 109 -17.93 10.88 28.57
CA ASN A 109 -18.89 11.12 29.65
C ASN A 109 -18.20 11.47 30.98
N THR A 110 -17.11 10.77 31.34
CA THR A 110 -16.31 11.13 32.53
C THR A 110 -15.78 12.56 32.43
N LEU A 111 -15.21 12.93 31.27
CA LEU A 111 -14.73 14.29 31.01
C LEU A 111 -15.87 15.32 31.15
N MET A 112 -17.03 15.06 30.53
CA MET A 112 -18.20 15.94 30.69
C MET A 112 -18.64 16.08 32.16
N GLN A 113 -18.61 14.99 32.95
CA GLN A 113 -18.96 15.03 34.38
C GLN A 113 -17.94 15.84 35.21
N GLU A 114 -16.65 15.75 34.91
CA GLU A 114 -15.60 16.56 35.54
C GLU A 114 -15.80 18.05 35.25
N PHE A 115 -16.12 18.41 34.00
CA PHE A 115 -16.47 19.79 33.64
C PHE A 115 -17.80 20.25 34.28
N GLU A 116 -18.84 19.41 34.30
CA GLU A 116 -20.10 19.76 34.97
C GLU A 116 -19.87 20.05 36.46
N THR A 117 -19.03 19.25 37.13
CA THR A 117 -18.68 19.43 38.55
C THR A 117 -17.94 20.75 38.82
N MET A 118 -17.13 21.23 37.87
CA MET A 118 -16.38 22.49 38.04
C MET A 118 -17.15 23.75 37.62
N TYR A 119 -18.06 23.66 36.65
CA TYR A 119 -18.70 24.83 36.03
C TYR A 119 -20.19 25.01 36.35
N LEU A 120 -20.90 23.98 36.80
CA LEU A 120 -22.29 24.10 37.24
C LEU A 120 -22.38 24.66 38.67
N SER A 121 -23.58 25.11 39.06
CA SER A 121 -23.85 25.64 40.39
C SER A 121 -24.78 24.71 41.17
N ASP A 122 -24.49 24.47 42.44
CA ASP A 122 -25.30 23.67 43.37
C ASP A 122 -26.69 24.26 43.69
N GLY A 123 -27.00 25.44 43.15
CA GLY A 123 -28.25 26.15 43.41
C GLY A 123 -29.47 25.40 42.85
N VAL A 124 -30.40 25.02 43.74
CA VAL A 124 -31.65 24.31 43.39
C VAL A 124 -32.77 25.20 42.83
N SER A 125 -32.53 26.51 42.68
CA SER A 125 -33.56 27.45 42.19
C SER A 125 -33.83 27.29 40.69
N ARG A 126 -35.07 27.58 40.24
CA ARG A 126 -35.43 27.53 38.81
C ARG A 126 -34.49 28.37 37.93
N THR A 127 -34.06 29.53 38.42
CA THR A 127 -33.09 30.39 37.73
C THR A 127 -31.72 29.73 37.63
N ALA A 128 -31.23 29.10 38.70
CA ALA A 128 -29.95 28.38 38.69
C ALA A 128 -30.00 27.15 37.76
N GLN A 129 -31.12 26.42 37.72
CA GLN A 129 -31.34 25.31 36.78
C GLN A 129 -31.26 25.76 35.31
N LEU A 130 -31.93 26.88 34.95
CA LEU A 130 -31.85 27.45 33.60
C LEU A 130 -30.42 27.89 33.23
N TRP A 131 -29.68 28.47 34.20
CA TRP A 131 -28.26 28.81 34.00
C TRP A 131 -27.37 27.58 33.86
N ASN A 132 -27.61 26.52 34.61
CA ASN A 132 -26.86 25.27 34.50
C ASN A 132 -27.08 24.59 33.16
N GLU A 133 -28.32 24.59 32.63
CA GLU A 133 -28.58 24.08 31.29
C GLU A 133 -27.83 24.89 30.21
N GLN A 134 -27.85 26.23 30.30
CA GLN A 134 -27.07 27.06 29.38
C GLN A 134 -25.56 26.79 29.46
N ARG A 135 -25.01 26.61 30.68
CA ARG A 135 -23.58 26.28 30.87
C ARG A 135 -23.23 24.91 30.30
N ARG A 136 -24.08 23.89 30.51
CA ARG A 136 -23.91 22.55 29.93
C ARG A 136 -23.79 22.61 28.42
N GLN A 137 -24.66 23.36 27.75
CA GLN A 137 -24.58 23.54 26.30
C GLN A 137 -23.29 24.27 25.89
N ILE A 138 -22.90 25.36 26.58
CA ILE A 138 -21.64 26.09 26.31
C ILE A 138 -20.41 25.15 26.41
N ILE A 139 -20.34 24.34 27.47
CA ILE A 139 -19.26 23.36 27.70
C ILE A 139 -19.25 22.30 26.59
N LYS A 140 -20.43 21.77 26.26
CA LYS A 140 -20.60 20.75 25.21
C LYS A 140 -20.12 21.26 23.86
N ASP A 141 -20.42 22.50 23.49
CA ASP A 141 -19.95 23.10 22.23
C ASP A 141 -18.46 23.50 22.30
N ALA A 142 -17.97 24.02 23.42
CA ALA A 142 -16.54 24.30 23.61
C ALA A 142 -15.68 23.04 23.43
N LEU A 143 -16.14 21.90 23.96
CA LEU A 143 -15.47 20.61 23.80
C LEU A 143 -15.68 20.04 22.39
N ASN A 144 -16.92 19.71 22.00
CA ASN A 144 -17.18 18.93 20.79
C ASN A 144 -17.03 19.73 19.48
N SER A 145 -17.36 21.02 19.49
CA SER A 145 -17.38 21.85 18.28
C SER A 145 -16.08 22.63 18.06
N ILE A 146 -15.22 22.74 19.08
CA ILE A 146 -13.97 23.52 19.02
C ILE A 146 -12.74 22.70 19.45
N LEU A 147 -12.68 22.22 20.71
CA LEU A 147 -11.47 21.59 21.24
C LEU A 147 -11.17 20.23 20.60
N LEU A 148 -12.13 19.30 20.57
CA LEU A 148 -11.90 17.95 20.06
C LEU A 148 -11.53 17.94 18.56
N PRO A 149 -12.17 18.72 17.65
CA PRO A 149 -11.74 18.80 16.25
C PRO A 149 -10.35 19.41 16.04
N LEU A 150 -9.89 20.30 16.92
CA LEU A 150 -8.52 20.81 16.89
C LEU A 150 -7.51 19.76 17.38
N LEU A 151 -7.84 19.05 18.46
CA LEU A 151 -6.99 17.99 19.02
C LEU A 151 -6.95 16.74 18.13
N GLU A 152 -8.03 16.41 17.40
CA GLU A 152 -8.02 15.39 16.35
C GLU A 152 -7.01 15.74 15.26
N LYS A 153 -7.09 16.95 14.69
CA LYS A 153 -6.12 17.41 13.66
C LYS A 153 -4.69 17.33 14.17
N GLU A 154 -4.47 17.70 15.42
CA GLU A 154 -3.16 17.61 16.04
C GLU A 154 -2.67 16.17 16.22
N ALA A 155 -3.53 15.28 16.73
CA ALA A 155 -3.21 13.86 16.87
C ALA A 155 -2.92 13.21 15.50
N ARG A 156 -3.70 13.54 14.46
CA ARG A 156 -3.45 13.10 13.08
C ARG A 156 -2.05 13.55 12.61
N MET A 157 -1.68 14.83 12.78
CA MET A 157 -0.34 15.33 12.44
C MET A 157 0.79 14.64 13.22
N LEU A 158 0.60 14.42 14.53
CA LEU A 158 1.56 13.71 15.38
C LEU A 158 1.77 12.26 14.91
N LEU A 159 0.69 11.55 14.60
CA LEU A 159 0.74 10.18 14.08
C LEU A 159 1.41 10.11 12.71
N THR A 160 1.08 11.03 11.78
CA THR A 160 1.75 11.10 10.46
C THR A 160 3.25 11.36 10.63
N THR A 161 3.64 12.26 11.54
CA THR A 161 5.06 12.54 11.83
C THR A 161 5.79 11.31 12.37
N ARG A 162 5.21 10.62 13.36
CA ARG A 162 5.79 9.40 13.97
C ARG A 162 5.89 8.25 12.97
N ALA A 163 4.84 8.00 12.20
CA ALA A 163 4.82 6.93 11.22
C ALA A 163 5.83 7.19 10.08
N LYS A 164 5.97 8.44 9.63
CA LYS A 164 7.04 8.84 8.70
C LYS A 164 8.43 8.64 9.29
N GLN A 165 8.66 9.07 10.53
CA GLN A 165 9.94 8.86 11.23
C GLN A 165 10.29 7.37 11.32
N TRP A 166 9.33 6.52 11.66
CA TRP A 166 9.53 5.07 11.70
C TRP A 166 9.85 4.49 10.30
N VAL A 167 9.11 4.85 9.25
CA VAL A 167 9.44 4.43 7.87
C VAL A 167 10.85 4.91 7.48
N GLY A 168 11.25 6.11 7.88
CA GLY A 168 12.60 6.62 7.69
C GLY A 168 13.66 5.78 8.43
N GLN A 169 13.39 5.37 9.67
CA GLN A 169 14.27 4.48 10.44
C GLN A 169 14.43 3.11 9.76
N GLU A 170 13.33 2.48 9.32
CA GLU A 170 13.39 1.20 8.60
C GLU A 170 14.13 1.32 7.26
N CYS A 171 13.91 2.40 6.49
CA CYS A 171 14.70 2.69 5.29
C CYS A 171 16.19 2.85 5.61
N GLY A 172 16.50 3.53 6.72
CA GLY A 172 17.88 3.73 7.19
C GLY A 172 18.55 2.43 7.60
N LEU A 173 17.85 1.54 8.31
CA LEU A 173 18.32 0.21 8.68
C LEU A 173 18.53 -0.69 7.43
N ALA A 174 17.63 -0.63 6.46
CA ALA A 174 17.76 -1.34 5.19
C ALA A 174 18.98 -0.87 4.38
N LEU A 175 19.26 0.45 4.38
CA LEU A 175 20.45 1.01 3.73
C LEU A 175 21.74 0.69 4.50
N TRP A 176 21.71 0.78 5.84
CA TRP A 176 22.82 0.43 6.72
C TRP A 176 23.31 -0.99 6.42
N LYS A 177 22.37 -1.95 6.34
CA LYS A 177 22.64 -3.36 5.99
C LYS A 177 23.37 -3.56 4.65
N LYS A 178 23.37 -2.57 3.76
CA LYS A 178 24.04 -2.59 2.45
C LYS A 178 25.35 -1.78 2.48
N ALA A 179 25.31 -0.54 2.96
CA ALA A 179 26.46 0.38 2.94
C ALA A 179 27.51 0.07 4.02
N ALA A 180 27.08 -0.39 5.20
CA ALA A 180 27.93 -0.66 6.36
C ALA A 180 28.51 -2.09 6.37
N MET A 181 28.47 -2.80 5.24
CA MET A 181 29.18 -4.07 5.07
C MET A 181 30.68 -3.83 4.90
N ALA A 182 31.51 -4.65 5.55
CA ALA A 182 32.95 -4.70 5.28
C ALA A 182 33.24 -5.28 3.86
N PRO A 183 34.43 -5.03 3.29
CA PRO A 183 34.87 -5.69 2.06
C PRO A 183 34.82 -7.22 2.20
N CYS A 184 34.47 -7.92 1.13
CA CYS A 184 34.49 -9.37 1.11
C CYS A 184 35.95 -9.87 1.11
N ARG A 185 36.41 -10.45 2.21
CA ARG A 185 37.70 -11.15 2.31
C ARG A 185 37.53 -12.65 2.00
N VAL A 186 38.64 -13.34 1.73
CA VAL A 186 38.70 -14.81 1.65
C VAL A 186 39.19 -15.32 3.01
N GLU A 187 38.57 -16.37 3.53
CA GLU A 187 39.04 -17.04 4.76
C GLU A 187 40.34 -17.82 4.44
N THR A 188 41.49 -17.31 4.90
CA THR A 188 42.79 -17.98 4.86
C THR A 188 43.34 -18.20 6.26
N GLU A 189 43.89 -19.39 6.50
CA GLU A 189 44.61 -19.74 7.74
C GLU A 189 46.05 -19.20 7.75
N GLU A 190 46.53 -18.72 6.59
CA GLU A 190 47.83 -18.08 6.41
C GLU A 190 47.67 -16.56 6.37
N GLU A 191 48.58 -15.85 7.04
CA GLU A 191 48.76 -14.40 7.01
C GLU A 191 49.25 -13.95 5.62
N PHE A 192 48.34 -13.93 4.65
CA PHE A 192 48.49 -13.04 3.50
C PHE A 192 48.38 -11.59 3.98
N ASP A 193 49.13 -10.66 3.37
CA ASP A 193 49.06 -9.22 3.69
C ASP A 193 47.61 -8.76 3.84
N GLU A 194 47.23 -8.30 5.05
CA GLU A 194 45.83 -8.01 5.40
C GLU A 194 45.17 -6.95 4.50
N ASP A 195 45.98 -6.16 3.79
CA ASP A 195 45.57 -5.08 2.90
C ASP A 195 45.16 -5.53 1.48
N ASP A 196 45.50 -6.75 1.04
CA ASP A 196 45.35 -7.14 -0.37
C ASP A 196 43.93 -7.69 -0.69
N LEU A 197 43.06 -6.79 -1.17
CA LEU A 197 41.69 -7.11 -1.58
C LEU A 197 41.62 -8.18 -2.70
N PRO A 198 40.59 -9.04 -2.75
CA PRO A 198 40.52 -10.10 -3.75
C PRO A 198 40.23 -9.57 -5.17
N ARG A 199 40.81 -10.23 -6.18
CA ARG A 199 40.39 -10.09 -7.59
C ARG A 199 39.05 -10.79 -7.81
N ILE A 200 38.17 -10.14 -8.55
CA ILE A 200 36.76 -10.55 -8.67
C ILE A 200 36.39 -10.83 -10.12
N LEU A 201 35.84 -12.03 -10.35
CA LEU A 201 35.15 -12.40 -11.59
C LEU A 201 33.66 -12.04 -11.46
N ALA A 202 33.26 -10.91 -12.02
CA ALA A 202 31.87 -10.47 -12.05
C ALA A 202 31.14 -10.99 -13.29
N CYS A 203 29.93 -11.55 -13.12
CA CYS A 203 29.13 -12.13 -14.19
C CYS A 203 27.71 -11.52 -14.23
N CYS A 204 27.36 -10.95 -15.39
CA CYS A 204 26.03 -10.43 -15.69
C CYS A 204 25.52 -10.97 -17.03
N TYR A 205 24.21 -10.89 -17.23
CA TYR A 205 23.50 -11.22 -18.48
C TYR A 205 22.55 -10.06 -18.80
N GLY A 206 22.19 -9.87 -20.07
CA GLY A 206 21.14 -8.91 -20.42
C GLY A 206 19.75 -9.54 -20.40
N ASP A 207 18.75 -8.66 -20.31
CA ASP A 207 17.33 -9.04 -20.32
C ASP A 207 16.87 -9.53 -21.71
N SER A 208 17.51 -9.04 -22.78
CA SER A 208 17.31 -9.48 -24.16
C SER A 208 18.24 -10.65 -24.53
N PRO A 209 17.77 -11.67 -25.29
CA PRO A 209 18.62 -12.72 -25.87
C PRO A 209 19.77 -12.22 -26.76
N GLN A 210 19.72 -10.97 -27.21
CA GLN A 210 20.76 -10.33 -28.02
C GLN A 210 21.98 -9.91 -27.20
N VAL A 211 21.84 -9.76 -25.88
CA VAL A 211 22.94 -9.34 -24.99
C VAL A 211 23.59 -10.59 -24.40
N SER A 212 24.85 -10.83 -24.79
CA SER A 212 25.64 -11.97 -24.31
C SER A 212 25.85 -11.93 -22.79
N THR A 213 25.85 -13.11 -22.16
CA THR A 213 26.45 -13.27 -20.82
C THR A 213 27.87 -12.73 -20.85
N THR A 214 28.20 -11.88 -19.89
CA THR A 214 29.42 -11.09 -19.87
C THR A 214 30.10 -11.27 -18.53
N PHE A 215 31.36 -11.71 -18.60
CA PHE A 215 32.26 -11.79 -17.46
C PHE A 215 33.22 -10.60 -17.49
N VAL A 216 33.44 -9.96 -16.36
CA VAL A 216 34.43 -8.89 -16.18
C VAL A 216 35.37 -9.33 -15.07
N MET A 217 36.67 -9.23 -15.32
CA MET A 217 37.69 -9.43 -14.30
C MET A 217 38.09 -8.08 -13.72
N LEU A 218 38.00 -7.95 -12.39
CA LEU A 218 38.52 -6.80 -11.65
C LEU A 218 39.81 -7.16 -10.91
N ASP A 219 40.74 -6.22 -10.81
CA ASP A 219 41.87 -6.29 -9.89
C ASP A 219 41.44 -6.03 -8.43
N SER A 220 42.41 -6.02 -7.50
CA SER A 220 42.20 -5.75 -6.08
C SER A 220 41.65 -4.33 -5.82
N SER A 221 42.01 -3.35 -6.65
CA SER A 221 41.53 -1.96 -6.60
C SER A 221 40.19 -1.71 -7.29
N GLY A 222 39.60 -2.73 -7.93
CA GLY A 222 38.33 -2.63 -8.64
C GLY A 222 38.42 -2.02 -10.03
N GLU A 223 39.59 -2.00 -10.66
CA GLU A 223 39.74 -1.62 -12.08
C GLU A 223 39.59 -2.83 -13.01
N ILE A 224 39.19 -2.56 -14.26
CA ILE A 224 38.92 -3.62 -15.26
C ILE A 224 40.25 -4.16 -15.80
N LEU A 225 40.54 -5.43 -15.50
CA LEU A 225 41.64 -6.15 -16.14
C LEU A 225 41.26 -6.61 -17.55
N ASN A 226 40.11 -7.28 -17.71
CA ASN A 226 39.63 -7.75 -19.01
C ASN A 226 38.12 -8.10 -18.98
N THR A 227 37.50 -8.25 -20.15
CA THR A 227 36.08 -8.60 -20.34
C THR A 227 35.92 -9.75 -21.33
N LEU A 228 35.07 -10.73 -21.00
CA LEU A 228 34.76 -11.89 -21.82
C LEU A 228 33.24 -11.98 -22.11
N HIS A 229 32.87 -11.92 -23.38
CA HIS A 229 31.48 -12.11 -23.84
C HIS A 229 31.25 -13.55 -24.34
N THR A 230 30.22 -14.21 -23.79
CA THR A 230 29.82 -15.61 -24.06
C THR A 230 28.34 -15.72 -24.44
N PRO A 231 27.98 -15.40 -25.70
CA PRO A 231 26.59 -15.42 -26.17
C PRO A 231 25.93 -16.80 -26.15
N HIS A 232 26.71 -17.89 -26.10
CA HIS A 232 26.20 -19.26 -26.26
C HIS A 232 26.34 -20.14 -25.00
N LEU A 233 26.80 -19.58 -23.86
CA LEU A 233 27.06 -20.34 -22.63
C LEU A 233 25.87 -21.16 -22.11
N PHE A 234 24.65 -20.63 -22.28
CA PHE A 234 23.40 -21.28 -21.84
C PHE A 234 22.64 -21.97 -22.98
N SER A 235 23.29 -22.22 -24.12
CA SER A 235 22.70 -23.00 -25.22
C SER A 235 22.53 -24.48 -24.83
N SER A 236 21.85 -25.25 -25.69
CA SER A 236 21.74 -26.70 -25.52
C SER A 236 23.11 -27.37 -25.40
N GLU A 237 23.23 -28.43 -24.59
CA GLU A 237 24.49 -29.17 -24.39
C GLU A 237 25.05 -29.78 -25.67
N LYS A 238 24.21 -30.01 -26.69
CA LYS A 238 24.62 -30.49 -28.01
C LYS A 238 25.22 -29.41 -28.91
N ASP A 239 25.19 -28.14 -28.48
CA ASP A 239 25.70 -27.02 -29.27
C ASP A 239 27.23 -26.84 -29.07
N GLN A 240 28.01 -27.09 -30.12
CA GLN A 240 29.46 -26.88 -30.11
C GLN A 240 29.87 -25.43 -29.74
N ARG A 241 29.00 -24.43 -29.95
CA ARG A 241 29.27 -23.05 -29.52
C ARG A 241 29.34 -22.93 -28.00
N LYS A 242 28.56 -23.72 -27.26
CA LYS A 242 28.61 -23.77 -25.79
C LYS A 242 29.97 -24.26 -25.31
N HIS A 243 30.50 -25.34 -25.90
CA HIS A 243 31.84 -25.84 -25.55
C HIS A 243 32.93 -24.80 -25.84
N ARG A 244 32.87 -24.09 -26.97
CA ARG A 244 33.83 -23.00 -27.26
C ARG A 244 33.76 -21.85 -26.26
N ASP A 245 32.56 -21.44 -25.84
CA ASP A 245 32.41 -20.41 -24.80
C ASP A 245 32.87 -20.90 -23.41
N MET A 246 32.72 -22.19 -23.12
CA MET A 246 33.23 -22.83 -21.90
C MET A 246 34.77 -22.86 -21.88
N GLU A 247 35.42 -23.29 -22.96
CA GLU A 247 36.88 -23.28 -23.11
C GLU A 247 37.47 -21.86 -22.99
N ARG A 248 36.77 -20.86 -23.54
CA ARG A 248 37.15 -19.44 -23.39
C ARG A 248 37.05 -18.97 -21.94
N LEU A 249 36.02 -19.39 -21.20
CA LEU A 249 35.87 -19.08 -19.78
C LEU A 249 36.96 -19.76 -18.93
N GLU A 250 37.23 -21.04 -19.18
CA GLU A 250 38.32 -21.79 -18.51
C GLU A 250 39.68 -21.12 -18.71
N LYS A 251 40.01 -20.73 -19.95
CA LYS A 251 41.25 -19.99 -20.24
C LYS A 251 41.29 -18.64 -19.52
N PHE A 252 40.20 -17.89 -19.52
CA PHE A 252 40.10 -16.58 -18.87
C PHE A 252 40.29 -16.67 -17.34
N MET A 253 39.75 -17.72 -16.72
CA MET A 253 39.94 -17.97 -15.29
C MET A 253 41.37 -18.42 -14.94
N LEU A 254 42.01 -19.20 -15.82
CA LEU A 254 43.41 -19.62 -15.66
C LEU A 254 44.38 -18.43 -15.79
N GLU A 255 44.13 -17.50 -16.72
CA GLU A 255 44.97 -16.33 -16.99
C GLU A 255 44.97 -15.31 -15.82
N TYR A 256 43.80 -15.01 -15.25
CA TYR A 256 43.66 -13.94 -14.24
C TYR A 256 43.56 -14.43 -12.79
N GLN A 257 43.31 -15.73 -12.57
CA GLN A 257 43.18 -16.35 -11.25
C GLN A 257 42.33 -15.54 -10.25
N PRO A 258 41.00 -15.43 -10.46
CA PRO A 258 40.10 -14.76 -9.53
C PRO A 258 40.03 -15.50 -8.19
N GLN A 259 39.95 -14.75 -7.09
CA GLN A 259 39.71 -15.31 -5.75
C GLN A 259 38.20 -15.43 -5.44
N ILE A 260 37.36 -14.58 -6.02
CA ILE A 260 35.91 -14.56 -5.80
C ILE A 260 35.18 -14.45 -7.14
N ALA A 261 34.08 -15.18 -7.32
CA ALA A 261 33.08 -14.88 -8.34
C ALA A 261 31.83 -14.21 -7.74
N VAL A 262 31.32 -13.22 -8.45
CA VAL A 262 30.04 -12.59 -8.16
C VAL A 262 29.11 -12.70 -9.37
N VAL A 263 27.88 -13.12 -9.14
CA VAL A 263 26.86 -13.33 -10.17
C VAL A 263 25.65 -12.50 -9.79
N GLY A 264 25.14 -11.68 -10.72
CA GLY A 264 23.87 -10.99 -10.49
C GLY A 264 22.71 -11.98 -10.28
N ALA A 265 21.66 -11.57 -9.57
CA ALA A 265 20.46 -12.39 -9.37
C ALA A 265 19.34 -12.13 -10.40
N GLY A 266 19.32 -10.98 -11.09
CA GLY A 266 18.25 -10.55 -11.99
C GLY A 266 18.11 -11.33 -13.30
N GLY A 267 18.67 -12.54 -13.40
CA GLY A 267 18.53 -13.48 -14.51
C GLY A 267 17.90 -14.82 -14.07
N GLY A 268 17.52 -14.93 -12.80
CA GLY A 268 16.85 -16.10 -12.22
C GLY A 268 17.61 -17.40 -12.50
N GLN A 269 17.00 -18.30 -13.25
CA GLN A 269 17.61 -19.59 -13.61
C GLN A 269 18.97 -19.43 -14.33
N LYS A 270 19.20 -18.35 -15.09
CA LYS A 270 20.51 -18.08 -15.72
C LYS A 270 21.60 -17.81 -14.69
N SER A 271 21.29 -17.16 -13.57
CA SER A 271 22.24 -16.87 -12.49
C SER A 271 22.68 -18.15 -11.77
N ILE A 272 21.74 -19.06 -11.51
CA ILE A 272 22.01 -20.39 -10.98
C ILE A 272 22.92 -21.16 -11.96
N GLN A 273 22.57 -21.17 -13.25
CA GLN A 273 23.34 -21.85 -14.28
C GLN A 273 24.74 -21.24 -14.45
N ALA A 274 24.89 -19.92 -14.33
CA ALA A 274 26.19 -19.23 -14.34
C ALA A 274 27.06 -19.67 -13.17
N SER A 275 26.55 -19.61 -11.94
CA SER A 275 27.26 -20.06 -10.73
C SER A 275 27.71 -21.52 -10.85
N LYS A 276 26.82 -22.42 -11.29
CA LYS A 276 27.16 -23.82 -11.62
C LYS A 276 28.28 -23.92 -12.65
N THR A 277 28.21 -23.15 -13.73
CA THR A 277 29.18 -23.20 -14.84
C THR A 277 30.56 -22.72 -14.40
N ILE A 278 30.63 -21.67 -13.57
CA ILE A 278 31.87 -21.17 -12.97
C ILE A 278 32.49 -22.25 -12.06
N LEU A 279 31.72 -22.83 -11.15
CA LEU A 279 32.21 -23.88 -10.24
C LEU A 279 32.66 -25.15 -10.98
N GLN A 280 32.00 -25.51 -12.08
CA GLN A 280 32.44 -26.60 -12.96
C GLN A 280 33.77 -26.27 -13.67
N ALA A 281 33.97 -25.01 -14.10
CA ALA A 281 35.25 -24.55 -14.66
C ALA A 281 36.37 -24.65 -13.60
N VAL A 282 36.12 -24.18 -12.38
CA VAL A 282 37.07 -24.26 -11.25
C VAL A 282 37.48 -25.70 -10.98
N HIS A 283 36.51 -26.62 -10.83
CA HIS A 283 36.80 -28.04 -10.57
C HIS A 283 37.70 -28.64 -11.66
N LYS A 284 37.34 -28.45 -12.94
CA LYS A 284 38.10 -28.95 -14.08
C LYS A 284 39.52 -28.34 -14.14
N LEU A 285 39.67 -27.05 -13.85
CA LEU A 285 40.98 -26.38 -13.81
C LEU A 285 41.86 -26.92 -12.67
N ILE A 286 41.28 -27.23 -11.51
CA ILE A 286 42.00 -27.87 -10.39
C ILE A 286 42.43 -29.29 -10.77
N GLU A 287 41.55 -30.08 -11.38
CA GLU A 287 41.87 -31.45 -11.84
C GLU A 287 42.97 -31.46 -12.92
N MET A 288 42.94 -30.52 -13.87
CA MET A 288 43.90 -30.47 -14.97
C MET A 288 45.24 -29.83 -14.58
N ASN A 289 45.23 -28.77 -13.76
CA ASN A 289 46.42 -27.95 -13.46
C ASN A 289 46.68 -27.80 -11.93
N PRO A 290 46.72 -28.89 -11.13
CA PRO A 290 46.73 -28.85 -9.66
C PRO A 290 47.99 -28.19 -9.03
N LYS A 291 48.99 -27.81 -9.83
CA LYS A 291 50.17 -27.06 -9.37
C LYS A 291 50.11 -25.56 -9.63
N GLU A 292 49.43 -25.13 -10.70
CA GLU A 292 49.33 -23.71 -11.08
C GLU A 292 48.11 -23.02 -10.44
N VAL A 293 47.09 -23.82 -10.11
CA VAL A 293 45.75 -23.39 -9.68
C VAL A 293 45.58 -23.47 -8.14
N LYS A 294 46.51 -24.14 -7.46
CA LYS A 294 46.46 -24.47 -6.03
C LYS A 294 46.38 -23.21 -5.15
N GLY A 295 45.63 -23.29 -4.04
CA GLY A 295 45.45 -22.19 -3.09
C GLY A 295 44.44 -21.12 -3.53
N ARG A 296 44.64 -20.48 -4.68
CA ARG A 296 43.82 -19.33 -5.13
C ARG A 296 42.42 -19.72 -5.63
N LEU A 297 42.34 -20.73 -6.50
CA LEU A 297 41.09 -21.15 -7.13
C LEU A 297 40.38 -22.27 -6.34
N GLU A 298 41.10 -23.03 -5.50
CA GLU A 298 40.54 -24.11 -4.67
C GLU A 298 39.50 -23.64 -3.65
N ARG A 299 39.63 -22.39 -3.15
CA ARG A 299 38.71 -21.78 -2.17
C ARG A 299 37.71 -20.80 -2.81
N MET A 300 37.66 -20.72 -4.14
CA MET A 300 36.85 -19.73 -4.85
C MET A 300 35.34 -20.00 -4.69
N ASN A 301 34.63 -19.05 -4.09
CA ASN A 301 33.16 -19.07 -3.99
C ASN A 301 32.50 -18.29 -5.14
N ALA A 302 31.31 -18.72 -5.56
CA ALA A 302 30.49 -18.07 -6.60
C ALA A 302 29.20 -17.51 -6.00
N ASN A 303 29.28 -16.27 -5.50
CA ASN A 303 28.21 -15.61 -4.74
C ASN A 303 27.15 -15.03 -5.69
N ILE A 304 25.89 -15.42 -5.48
CA ILE A 304 24.73 -14.76 -6.12
C ILE A 304 24.34 -13.56 -5.26
N VAL A 305 24.29 -12.37 -5.85
CA VAL A 305 24.03 -11.11 -5.14
C VAL A 305 22.93 -10.28 -5.80
N ASP A 306 22.40 -9.35 -5.02
CA ASP A 306 21.40 -8.37 -5.45
C ASP A 306 21.95 -7.47 -6.58
N GLU A 307 21.28 -7.49 -7.72
CA GLU A 307 21.65 -6.75 -8.94
C GLU A 307 20.90 -5.41 -9.05
N SER A 308 20.02 -5.08 -8.10
CA SER A 308 19.12 -3.92 -8.18
C SER A 308 19.88 -2.59 -8.25
N LEU A 309 20.86 -2.39 -7.36
CA LEU A 309 21.72 -1.20 -7.37
C LEU A 309 22.62 -1.17 -8.62
N ALA A 310 23.08 -2.32 -9.10
CA ALA A 310 23.89 -2.43 -10.31
C ALA A 310 23.13 -2.02 -11.57
N ARG A 311 21.83 -2.38 -11.66
CA ARG A 311 20.92 -1.94 -12.74
C ARG A 311 20.70 -0.42 -12.71
N ILE A 312 20.61 0.19 -11.53
CA ILE A 312 20.54 1.67 -11.40
C ILE A 312 21.88 2.29 -11.86
N TYR A 313 23.01 1.73 -11.44
CA TYR A 313 24.33 2.21 -11.85
C TYR A 313 24.55 2.11 -13.37
N GLU A 314 24.13 1.03 -14.02
CA GLU A 314 24.20 0.88 -15.50
C GLU A 314 23.53 2.06 -16.25
N ALA A 315 22.42 2.59 -15.73
CA ALA A 315 21.68 3.68 -16.36
C ALA A 315 22.22 5.08 -15.98
N SER A 316 22.85 5.20 -14.80
CA SER A 316 23.28 6.46 -14.17
C SER A 316 24.21 7.33 -15.04
N ALA A 317 24.34 8.61 -14.66
CA ALA A 317 25.35 9.49 -15.26
C ALA A 317 26.77 9.09 -14.83
N ILE A 318 26.97 8.89 -13.52
CA ILE A 318 28.28 8.61 -12.92
C ILE A 318 28.99 7.39 -13.52
N SER A 319 28.26 6.35 -13.94
CA SER A 319 28.89 5.18 -14.56
C SER A 319 29.36 5.42 -16.00
N LYS A 320 28.78 6.39 -16.72
CA LYS A 320 29.25 6.80 -18.06
C LYS A 320 30.52 7.64 -17.94
N ASP A 321 30.59 8.44 -16.88
CA ASP A 321 31.74 9.28 -16.57
C ASP A 321 32.92 8.44 -16.06
N GLN A 322 32.68 7.49 -15.14
CA GLN A 322 33.70 6.59 -14.59
C GLN A 322 34.17 5.49 -15.56
N LEU A 323 33.33 5.05 -16.50
CA LEU A 323 33.61 3.94 -17.42
C LEU A 323 33.27 4.34 -18.87
N PRO A 324 33.96 5.35 -19.44
CA PRO A 324 33.66 5.87 -20.76
C PRO A 324 33.85 4.81 -21.85
N GLY A 325 32.92 4.76 -22.80
CA GLY A 325 32.92 3.78 -23.90
C GLY A 325 32.50 2.36 -23.51
N GLN A 326 32.33 2.02 -22.22
CA GLN A 326 31.94 0.67 -21.80
C GLN A 326 30.43 0.42 -21.97
N PRO A 327 30.03 -0.74 -22.52
CA PRO A 327 28.61 -1.07 -22.68
C PRO A 327 27.93 -1.24 -21.32
N GLY A 328 26.61 -1.03 -21.26
CA GLY A 328 25.85 -1.05 -20.01
C GLY A 328 26.05 -2.32 -19.17
N ILE A 329 26.06 -3.48 -19.83
CA ILE A 329 26.26 -4.78 -19.18
C ILE A 329 27.64 -4.92 -18.50
N VAL A 330 28.68 -4.29 -19.04
CA VAL A 330 30.02 -4.25 -18.41
C VAL A 330 29.98 -3.31 -17.22
N ARG A 331 29.40 -2.11 -17.35
CA ARG A 331 29.23 -1.16 -16.23
C ARG A 331 28.42 -1.79 -15.08
N ARG A 332 27.43 -2.62 -15.39
CA ARG A 332 26.66 -3.42 -14.41
C ARG A 332 27.55 -4.45 -13.68
N ALA A 333 28.34 -5.22 -14.42
CA ALA A 333 29.24 -6.22 -13.84
C ALA A 333 30.35 -5.58 -12.98
N VAL A 334 30.93 -4.45 -13.41
CA VAL A 334 31.90 -3.69 -12.63
C VAL A 334 31.30 -3.24 -11.30
N TYR A 335 30.04 -2.78 -11.27
CA TYR A 335 29.36 -2.44 -10.03
C TYR A 335 29.24 -3.63 -9.08
N LEU A 336 28.89 -4.83 -9.57
CA LEU A 336 28.79 -6.02 -8.70
C LEU A 336 30.13 -6.38 -8.04
N GLY A 337 31.24 -6.26 -8.78
CA GLY A 337 32.57 -6.49 -8.20
C GLY A 337 32.98 -5.39 -7.23
N ARG A 338 32.87 -4.11 -7.64
CA ARG A 338 33.16 -2.96 -6.77
C ARG A 338 32.29 -2.93 -5.51
N TYR A 339 31.07 -3.45 -5.56
CA TYR A 339 30.21 -3.56 -4.37
C TYR A 339 30.77 -4.56 -3.36
N LEU A 340 31.40 -5.66 -3.78
CA LEU A 340 32.06 -6.58 -2.84
C LEU A 340 33.39 -6.02 -2.27
N GLN A 341 34.07 -5.14 -3.01
CA GLN A 341 35.31 -4.49 -2.56
C GLN A 341 35.06 -3.27 -1.67
N SER A 342 34.08 -2.43 -2.02
CA SER A 342 33.63 -1.29 -1.22
C SER A 342 32.12 -1.07 -1.42
N PRO A 343 31.30 -1.67 -0.56
CA PRO A 343 29.85 -1.44 -0.53
C PRO A 343 29.53 0.05 -0.36
N LEU A 344 30.27 0.74 0.52
CA LEU A 344 30.14 2.17 0.78
C LEU A 344 30.35 3.02 -0.48
N ALA A 345 31.47 2.89 -1.19
CA ALA A 345 31.74 3.69 -2.38
C ALA A 345 30.77 3.37 -3.54
N SER A 346 30.35 2.11 -3.64
CA SER A 346 29.36 1.69 -4.63
C SER A 346 27.96 2.28 -4.37
N VAL A 347 27.51 2.32 -3.12
CA VAL A 347 26.24 2.99 -2.75
C VAL A 347 26.37 4.51 -2.88
N ALA A 348 27.48 5.10 -2.42
CA ALA A 348 27.73 6.54 -2.49
C ALA A 348 27.81 7.07 -3.94
N ALA A 349 28.24 6.25 -4.91
CA ALA A 349 28.22 6.61 -6.33
C ALA A 349 26.82 6.99 -6.83
N LEU A 350 25.78 6.30 -6.35
CA LEU A 350 24.37 6.56 -6.72
C LEU A 350 23.78 7.80 -6.05
N CYS A 351 24.55 8.48 -5.20
CA CYS A 351 24.19 9.75 -4.57
C CYS A 351 24.81 10.94 -5.30
N GLY A 352 24.98 10.84 -6.63
CA GLY A 352 25.41 11.94 -7.48
C GLY A 352 24.36 13.06 -7.60
N PRO A 353 24.60 14.07 -8.46
CA PRO A 353 23.70 15.21 -8.62
C PRO A 353 22.24 14.84 -8.96
N SER A 354 22.01 13.72 -9.64
CA SER A 354 20.68 13.24 -10.01
C SER A 354 20.01 12.36 -8.93
N ARG A 355 20.71 12.08 -7.81
CA ARG A 355 20.25 11.27 -6.68
C ARG A 355 19.63 9.92 -7.11
N GLU A 356 20.26 9.21 -8.06
CA GLU A 356 19.73 7.96 -8.63
C GLU A 356 19.37 6.89 -7.58
N ILE A 357 20.03 6.91 -6.41
CA ILE A 357 19.72 6.08 -5.23
C ILE A 357 18.25 6.15 -4.80
N LEU A 358 17.54 7.26 -5.06
CA LEU A 358 16.10 7.40 -4.79
C LEU A 358 15.21 6.50 -5.68
N SER A 359 15.78 5.85 -6.70
CA SER A 359 15.09 4.81 -7.48
C SER A 359 15.13 3.44 -6.80
N TYR A 360 15.97 3.25 -5.78
CA TYR A 360 16.06 1.99 -5.04
C TYR A 360 14.91 1.85 -4.03
N SER A 361 14.41 0.62 -3.85
CA SER A 361 13.34 0.30 -2.91
C SER A 361 13.92 -0.24 -1.62
N LEU A 362 14.01 0.63 -0.60
CA LEU A 362 14.44 0.29 0.75
C LEU A 362 13.31 -0.27 1.61
N HIS A 363 12.08 0.23 1.41
CA HIS A 363 10.90 -0.20 2.17
C HIS A 363 9.60 0.04 1.39
N GLU A 364 8.60 -0.84 1.52
CA GLU A 364 7.32 -0.75 0.78
C GLU A 364 6.54 0.55 1.07
N LEU A 365 6.64 1.04 2.30
CA LEU A 365 6.02 2.29 2.75
C LEU A 365 6.87 3.55 2.43
N GLN A 366 8.05 3.43 1.81
CA GLN A 366 8.86 4.60 1.46
C GLN A 366 8.13 5.57 0.52
N LYS A 367 7.12 5.08 -0.23
CA LYS A 367 6.20 5.84 -1.08
C LYS A 367 5.41 6.94 -0.34
N PHE A 368 5.39 6.91 1.00
CA PHE A 368 4.79 7.93 1.86
C PHE A 368 5.74 9.06 2.29
N LEU A 369 7.04 8.91 2.00
CA LEU A 369 8.05 9.93 2.25
C LEU A 369 8.28 10.73 0.97
N SER A 370 8.47 12.04 1.12
CA SER A 370 8.97 12.91 0.04
C SER A 370 10.43 12.59 -0.28
N ASP A 371 10.88 12.92 -1.48
CA ASP A 371 12.25 12.62 -1.91
C ASP A 371 13.33 13.30 -1.05
N ASP A 372 13.05 14.47 -0.45
CA ASP A 372 13.96 15.10 0.51
C ASP A 372 13.94 14.40 1.88
N GLU A 373 12.78 13.94 2.38
CA GLU A 373 12.73 13.10 3.59
C GLU A 373 13.49 11.78 3.39
N ARG A 374 13.37 11.16 2.21
CA ARG A 374 14.09 9.94 1.81
C ARG A 374 15.59 10.19 1.70
N TYR A 375 15.99 11.27 1.02
CA TYR A 375 17.40 11.61 0.85
C TYR A 375 18.07 11.98 2.16
N ALA A 376 17.39 12.70 3.06
CA ALA A 376 17.94 13.04 4.39
C ALA A 376 18.30 11.80 5.22
N VAL A 377 17.49 10.74 5.17
CA VAL A 377 17.81 9.45 5.81
C VAL A 377 19.03 8.81 5.15
N ILE A 378 19.08 8.78 3.81
CA ILE A 378 20.21 8.20 3.05
C ILE A 378 21.51 8.94 3.38
N GLU A 379 21.48 10.27 3.40
CA GLU A 379 22.60 11.14 3.75
C GLU A 379 23.06 10.92 5.19
N GLN A 380 22.15 10.84 6.17
CA GLN A 380 22.50 10.57 7.57
C GLN A 380 23.24 9.23 7.73
N ILE A 381 22.75 8.16 7.08
CA ILE A 381 23.39 6.84 7.11
C ILE A 381 24.75 6.87 6.43
N LEU A 382 24.86 7.45 5.23
CA LEU A 382 26.12 7.51 4.50
C LEU A 382 27.16 8.40 5.19
N VAL A 383 26.75 9.50 5.85
CA VAL A 383 27.63 10.26 6.75
C VAL A 383 28.14 9.36 7.87
N THR A 384 27.25 8.63 8.55
CA THR A 384 27.66 7.80 9.70
C THR A 384 28.66 6.71 9.27
N VAL A 385 28.35 5.97 8.20
CA VAL A 385 29.23 4.90 7.71
C VAL A 385 30.53 5.46 7.14
N THR A 386 30.51 6.57 6.38
CA THR A 386 31.73 7.16 5.80
C THR A 386 32.72 7.60 6.87
N ASN A 387 32.24 8.19 7.96
CA ASN A 387 33.13 8.67 9.02
C ASN A 387 33.57 7.54 9.97
N GLN A 388 32.87 6.39 10.01
CA GLN A 388 33.39 5.17 10.66
C GLN A 388 34.50 4.51 9.85
N VAL A 389 34.31 4.36 8.54
CA VAL A 389 35.28 3.71 7.64
C VAL A 389 36.50 4.59 7.41
N GLY A 390 36.28 5.89 7.17
CA GLY A 390 37.28 6.83 6.66
C GLY A 390 37.54 6.67 5.15
N ILE A 391 38.40 7.52 4.60
CA ILE A 391 38.76 7.55 3.18
C ILE A 391 40.27 7.69 3.06
N ASP A 392 40.92 6.75 2.37
CA ASP A 392 42.32 6.93 1.94
C ASP A 392 42.37 7.86 0.72
N LEU A 393 43.00 9.03 0.92
CA LEU A 393 43.05 10.07 -0.10
C LEU A 393 44.02 9.74 -1.24
N ASN A 394 45.07 8.96 -0.99
CA ASN A 394 46.06 8.59 -2.00
C ASN A 394 45.52 7.43 -2.86
N MET A 395 44.86 6.45 -2.26
CA MET A 395 44.15 5.40 -3.02
C MET A 395 43.02 5.99 -3.87
N ALA A 396 42.24 6.94 -3.33
CA ALA A 396 41.21 7.62 -4.12
C ALA A 396 41.79 8.50 -5.25
N ALA A 397 42.96 9.12 -5.05
CA ALA A 397 43.65 9.88 -6.10
C ALA A 397 44.00 9.02 -7.33
N VAL A 398 44.34 7.75 -7.13
CA VAL A 398 44.60 6.77 -8.19
C VAL A 398 43.29 6.19 -8.74
N HIS A 399 42.35 5.82 -7.86
CA HIS A 399 41.11 5.13 -8.19
C HIS A 399 39.90 6.04 -7.97
N GLU A 400 39.52 6.82 -9.00
CA GLU A 400 38.52 7.90 -8.91
C GLU A 400 37.19 7.47 -8.29
N TRP A 401 36.77 6.21 -8.50
CA TRP A 401 35.52 5.68 -7.98
C TRP A 401 35.46 5.61 -6.44
N LEU A 402 36.61 5.66 -5.75
CA LEU A 402 36.71 5.74 -4.29
C LEU A 402 36.50 7.15 -3.74
N PHE A 403 36.44 8.20 -4.57
CA PHE A 403 36.08 9.56 -4.11
C PHE A 403 34.58 9.73 -3.83
N THR A 404 33.71 8.80 -4.24
CA THR A 404 32.26 8.95 -4.10
C THR A 404 31.76 9.13 -2.66
N PRO A 405 32.37 8.55 -1.59
CA PRO A 405 31.98 8.83 -0.21
C PRO A 405 32.44 10.20 0.29
N LEU A 406 33.37 10.89 -0.38
CA LEU A 406 33.99 12.13 0.11
C LEU A 406 32.97 13.24 0.40
N GLN A 407 31.81 13.22 -0.28
CA GLN A 407 30.72 14.15 0.00
C GLN A 407 30.04 13.96 1.37
N PHE A 408 30.22 12.80 2.01
CA PHE A 408 29.62 12.44 3.29
C PHE A 408 30.57 12.55 4.49
N VAL A 409 31.83 12.93 4.27
CA VAL A 409 32.77 13.23 5.38
C VAL A 409 32.27 14.46 6.15
N CYS A 410 32.35 14.40 7.48
CA CYS A 410 31.92 15.46 8.37
C CYS A 410 32.50 16.83 7.97
N GLY A 411 31.63 17.84 7.86
CA GLY A 411 32.03 19.19 7.41
C GLY A 411 32.27 19.33 5.90
N LEU A 412 32.27 18.27 5.10
CA LEU A 412 32.23 18.33 3.63
C LEU A 412 30.79 18.45 3.10
N GLY A 413 30.48 17.78 2.00
CA GLY A 413 29.29 17.99 1.16
C GLY A 413 29.67 18.10 -0.32
N ALA A 414 28.79 17.69 -1.23
CA ALA A 414 29.07 17.48 -2.66
C ALA A 414 29.95 18.57 -3.33
N ARG A 415 29.65 19.86 -3.13
CA ARG A 415 30.42 20.98 -3.69
C ARG A 415 31.87 21.07 -3.19
N LYS A 416 32.10 20.78 -1.91
CA LYS A 416 33.45 20.77 -1.31
C LYS A 416 34.21 19.52 -1.75
N ALA A 417 33.56 18.36 -1.73
CA ALA A 417 34.15 17.09 -2.14
C ALA A 417 34.61 17.13 -3.61
N SER A 418 33.77 17.57 -4.55
CA SER A 418 34.15 17.72 -5.96
C SER A 418 35.30 18.72 -6.17
N THR A 419 35.35 19.79 -5.36
CA THR A 419 36.49 20.74 -5.40
C THR A 419 37.77 20.09 -4.89
N MET A 420 37.68 19.32 -3.81
CA MET A 420 38.80 18.62 -3.17
C MET A 420 39.35 17.51 -4.09
N GLN A 421 38.49 16.64 -4.61
CA GLN A 421 38.84 15.61 -5.61
C GLN A 421 39.71 16.16 -6.74
N ARG A 422 39.23 17.21 -7.43
CA ARG A 422 39.95 17.83 -8.55
C ARG A 422 41.33 18.39 -8.18
N ILE A 423 41.48 18.95 -6.97
CA ILE A 423 42.77 19.50 -6.53
C ILE A 423 43.73 18.36 -6.13
N ILE A 424 43.23 17.31 -5.48
CA ILE A 424 44.02 16.12 -5.11
C ILE A 424 44.49 15.38 -6.38
N GLN A 425 43.60 15.15 -7.35
CA GLN A 425 43.96 14.58 -8.66
C GLN A 425 45.04 15.41 -9.38
N GLY A 426 45.05 16.75 -9.20
CA GLY A 426 46.09 17.63 -9.74
C GLY A 426 47.40 17.65 -8.93
N ALA A 427 47.36 17.34 -7.63
CA ALA A 427 48.54 17.25 -6.76
C ALA A 427 49.22 15.86 -6.84
N GLY A 428 48.48 14.82 -7.20
CA GLY A 428 48.96 13.45 -7.40
C GLY A 428 49.08 12.63 -6.12
N ARG A 429 49.76 13.15 -5.09
CA ARG A 429 49.92 12.48 -3.78
C ARG A 429 49.95 13.50 -2.65
N ILE A 430 49.34 13.14 -1.52
CA ILE A 430 49.38 13.88 -0.26
C ILE A 430 50.35 13.17 0.69
N SER A 431 51.21 13.95 1.36
CA SER A 431 52.21 13.45 2.30
C SER A 431 51.73 13.41 3.76
N ASN A 432 50.89 14.37 4.18
CA ASN A 432 50.33 14.45 5.53
C ASN A 432 49.03 15.27 5.57
N ARG A 433 48.24 15.13 6.64
CA ARG A 433 46.94 15.81 6.82
C ARG A 433 47.11 17.32 6.85
N LYS A 434 48.22 17.84 7.41
CA LYS A 434 48.48 19.30 7.52
C LYS A 434 48.58 19.95 6.14
N GLU A 435 49.03 19.23 5.12
CA GLU A 435 49.13 19.65 3.72
C GLU A 435 47.79 20.13 3.14
N LEU A 436 46.68 19.48 3.51
CA LEU A 436 45.31 19.81 3.10
C LEU A 436 44.92 21.25 3.49
N LEU A 437 45.47 21.75 4.61
CA LEU A 437 45.21 23.08 5.15
C LEU A 437 46.25 24.11 4.68
N THR A 438 47.54 23.76 4.69
CA THR A 438 48.64 24.72 4.52
C THR A 438 49.07 24.91 3.07
N GLN A 439 49.37 23.82 2.37
CA GLN A 439 49.92 23.82 1.01
C GLN A 439 48.81 23.87 -0.03
N LEU A 440 47.88 22.90 0.02
CA LEU A 440 46.78 22.77 -0.94
C LEU A 440 45.62 23.75 -0.65
N ARG A 441 45.54 24.29 0.58
CA ARG A 441 44.54 25.27 1.05
C ARG A 441 43.09 24.87 0.70
N LEU A 442 42.80 23.58 0.72
CA LEU A 442 41.52 22.99 0.30
C LEU A 442 40.34 23.46 1.14
N MET A 443 40.61 23.77 2.41
CA MET A 443 39.59 23.93 3.44
C MET A 443 40.02 24.91 4.53
N LYS A 444 39.03 25.54 5.16
CA LYS A 444 39.23 26.41 6.33
C LYS A 444 39.47 25.56 7.57
N LYS A 445 40.17 26.12 8.58
CA LYS A 445 40.48 25.45 9.86
C LYS A 445 39.30 24.69 10.49
N THR A 446 38.08 25.25 10.46
CA THR A 446 36.88 24.58 11.00
C THR A 446 36.46 23.34 10.21
N VAL A 447 36.60 23.36 8.89
CA VAL A 447 36.30 22.19 8.04
C VAL A 447 37.40 21.14 8.21
N PHE A 448 38.65 21.57 8.34
CA PHE A 448 39.78 20.68 8.65
C PHE A 448 39.54 19.91 9.96
N ILE A 449 39.29 20.61 11.07
CA ILE A 449 38.99 19.97 12.37
C ILE A 449 37.81 19.00 12.25
N ASN A 450 36.75 19.36 11.53
CA ASN A 450 35.58 18.48 11.37
C ASN A 450 35.84 17.23 10.50
N SER A 451 36.94 17.17 9.73
CA SER A 451 37.12 16.13 8.69
C SER A 451 38.42 15.34 8.78
N CYS A 452 39.49 15.87 9.38
CA CYS A 452 40.83 15.34 9.15
C CYS A 452 41.10 13.97 9.79
N ALA A 453 40.43 13.61 10.89
CA ALA A 453 40.49 12.26 11.47
C ALA A 453 39.94 11.16 10.54
N TYR A 454 39.11 11.52 9.56
CA TYR A 454 38.47 10.60 8.62
C TYR A 454 39.25 10.45 7.31
N PHE A 455 40.36 11.19 7.13
CA PHE A 455 41.26 11.05 5.99
C PHE A 455 42.45 10.17 6.37
N ARG A 456 42.50 8.95 5.83
CA ARG A 456 43.67 8.07 5.92
C ARG A 456 44.71 8.54 4.90
N ILE A 457 45.98 8.52 5.28
CA ILE A 457 47.10 8.76 4.38
C ILE A 457 48.06 7.59 4.55
N SER A 458 47.82 6.49 3.83
CA SER A 458 48.66 5.30 3.97
C SER A 458 50.10 5.55 3.53
N SER A 459 51.03 5.10 4.36
CA SER A 459 52.48 5.07 4.12
C SER A 459 52.87 4.10 3.00
N GLY A 460 52.00 3.15 2.65
CA GLY A 460 52.30 1.87 1.99
C GLY A 460 52.82 1.88 0.55
N GLN A 461 53.33 3.00 0.03
CA GLN A 461 53.84 3.10 -1.35
C GLN A 461 54.91 4.19 -1.57
N ALA A 462 55.66 4.62 -0.52
CA ALA A 462 56.72 5.63 -0.67
C ALA A 462 57.89 5.51 0.31
N ALA A 463 58.67 4.43 0.22
CA ALA A 463 60.04 4.37 0.75
C ALA A 463 61.07 4.79 -0.34
N SER A 464 60.89 5.95 -0.97
CA SER A 464 61.71 6.37 -2.12
C SER A 464 62.02 7.87 -2.18
N GLY A 465 61.93 8.58 -1.06
CA GLY A 465 62.38 9.97 -0.93
C GLY A 465 62.38 10.44 0.52
N ASN A 466 63.12 11.53 0.81
CA ASN A 466 63.21 12.16 2.15
C ASN A 466 61.93 12.91 2.57
N GLN A 467 60.74 12.37 2.32
CA GLN A 467 59.50 12.94 2.85
C GLN A 467 59.24 12.37 4.24
N ILE A 468 59.10 13.26 5.22
CA ILE A 468 58.69 12.92 6.58
C ILE A 468 57.23 12.47 6.51
N ILE A 469 56.98 11.18 6.76
CA ILE A 469 55.66 10.59 6.85
C ILE A 469 55.26 10.65 8.33
N GLU A 470 54.12 11.26 8.64
CA GLU A 470 53.55 11.27 10.00
C GLU A 470 52.81 9.95 10.21
N PRO A 471 53.30 9.00 11.05
CA PRO A 471 52.69 7.66 11.13
C PRO A 471 51.23 7.72 11.60
N LEU A 472 50.92 8.67 12.49
CA LEU A 472 49.58 8.88 13.06
C LEU A 472 48.51 9.28 12.01
N ASP A 473 48.90 9.78 10.83
CA ASP A 473 47.97 10.08 9.74
C ASP A 473 47.35 8.80 9.11
N ASP A 474 47.89 7.63 9.45
CA ASP A 474 47.37 6.30 9.10
C ASP A 474 46.45 5.70 10.19
N THR A 475 46.03 6.49 11.19
CA THR A 475 45.11 6.10 12.28
C THR A 475 43.87 7.01 12.30
N ARG A 476 42.81 6.65 13.03
CA ARG A 476 41.67 7.56 13.29
C ARG A 476 41.94 8.63 14.35
N ILE A 477 43.12 8.66 14.95
CA ILE A 477 43.49 9.67 15.95
C ILE A 477 43.41 11.06 15.30
N HIS A 478 42.69 11.99 15.94
CA HIS A 478 42.58 13.35 15.43
C HIS A 478 43.89 14.13 15.70
N PRO A 479 44.38 14.98 14.75
CA PRO A 479 45.61 15.78 14.93
C PRO A 479 45.70 16.68 16.17
N GLU A 480 44.58 16.96 16.87
CA GLU A 480 44.61 17.66 18.16
C GLU A 480 45.14 16.81 19.31
N SER A 481 45.16 15.48 19.15
CA SER A 481 45.52 14.50 20.17
C SER A 481 46.85 13.78 19.85
N TYR A 482 47.60 14.22 18.83
CA TYR A 482 48.88 13.60 18.47
C TYR A 482 49.93 13.72 19.58
N THR A 483 49.88 14.76 20.42
CA THR A 483 50.74 14.86 21.60
C THR A 483 50.42 13.76 22.61
N LEU A 484 49.14 13.57 22.95
CA LEU A 484 48.68 12.49 23.85
C LEU A 484 49.03 11.10 23.31
N ALA A 485 48.89 10.88 21.99
CA ALA A 485 49.26 9.63 21.35
C ALA A 485 50.77 9.34 21.43
N ARG A 486 51.61 10.35 21.22
CA ARG A 486 53.07 10.23 21.36
C ARG A 486 53.49 10.01 22.80
N GLU A 487 52.91 10.73 23.75
CA GLU A 487 53.15 10.56 25.18
C GLU A 487 52.77 9.16 25.66
N MET A 488 51.66 8.60 25.17
CA MET A 488 51.26 7.21 25.45
C MET A 488 52.24 6.19 24.84
N ALA A 489 52.62 6.35 23.57
CA ALA A 489 53.56 5.46 22.89
C ALA A 489 54.95 5.48 23.55
N ASP A 490 55.42 6.66 23.95
CA ASP A 490 56.70 6.91 24.61
C ASP A 490 56.82 6.18 25.97
N ILE A 491 55.75 6.17 26.77
CA ILE A 491 55.73 5.44 28.05
C ILE A 491 55.91 3.94 27.83
N VAL A 492 55.12 3.34 26.93
CA VAL A 492 55.22 1.89 26.64
C VAL A 492 56.56 1.55 25.99
N PHE A 493 57.10 2.43 25.14
CA PHE A 493 58.41 2.28 24.54
C PHE A 493 59.54 2.29 25.60
N ARG A 494 59.54 3.23 26.55
CA ARG A 494 60.56 3.30 27.60
C ARG A 494 60.49 2.14 28.58
N GLU A 495 59.28 1.67 28.91
CA GLU A 495 59.07 0.52 29.81
C GLU A 495 59.62 -0.77 29.20
N GLU A 496 59.35 -1.04 27.91
CA GLU A 496 59.82 -2.24 27.22
C GLU A 496 61.34 -2.21 26.89
N ASN A 497 61.93 -1.01 26.70
CA ASN A 497 63.33 -0.85 26.27
C ASN A 497 64.29 -0.36 27.38
N GLU A 498 63.85 -0.31 28.64
CA GLU A 498 64.63 0.14 29.82
C GLU A 498 65.34 1.51 29.64
N VAL A 499 64.70 2.47 28.96
CA VAL A 499 65.32 3.76 28.60
C VAL A 499 65.17 4.78 29.75
N GLU A 500 66.29 5.34 30.24
CA GLU A 500 66.30 6.36 31.30
C GLU A 500 65.58 7.67 30.90
N GLU A 501 64.95 8.34 31.87
CA GLU A 501 64.28 9.64 31.66
C GLU A 501 65.28 10.75 31.29
N GLY A 502 65.11 11.37 30.12
CA GLY A 502 65.82 12.62 29.78
C GLY A 502 66.34 12.78 28.35
N ALA A 503 66.10 11.83 27.45
CA ALA A 503 66.55 11.91 26.05
C ALA A 503 65.54 12.65 25.11
N GLU A 504 65.98 13.01 23.90
CA GLU A 504 65.51 14.15 23.08
C GLU A 504 64.15 13.96 22.36
N GLU A 505 63.60 15.04 21.77
CA GLU A 505 62.27 15.09 21.14
C GLU A 505 62.04 14.03 20.03
N ASP A 506 63.11 13.57 19.38
CA ASP A 506 63.10 12.54 18.32
C ASP A 506 62.58 11.17 18.81
N ILE A 507 62.56 10.92 20.14
CA ILE A 507 62.02 9.68 20.72
C ILE A 507 60.54 9.49 20.40
N TYR A 508 59.76 10.57 20.31
CA TYR A 508 58.32 10.46 20.08
C TYR A 508 57.95 9.89 18.71
N GLU A 509 58.78 10.11 17.68
CA GLU A 509 58.57 9.49 16.37
C GLU A 509 58.99 8.01 16.41
N LEU A 510 60.15 7.71 16.99
CA LEU A 510 60.66 6.35 17.19
C LEU A 510 59.69 5.47 18.01
N ALA A 511 59.09 6.01 19.07
CA ALA A 511 58.15 5.29 19.93
C ALA A 511 56.85 4.93 19.18
N VAL A 512 56.32 5.84 18.35
CA VAL A 512 55.13 5.55 17.54
C VAL A 512 55.43 4.49 16.47
N ASP A 513 56.59 4.55 15.81
CA ASP A 513 56.98 3.51 14.84
C ASP A 513 57.30 2.15 15.51
N TYR A 514 57.79 2.17 16.75
CA TYR A 514 57.96 0.96 17.56
C TYR A 514 56.61 0.31 17.92
N VAL A 515 55.65 1.10 18.41
CA VAL A 515 54.26 0.65 18.67
C VAL A 515 53.59 0.16 17.37
N ARG A 516 53.84 0.84 16.25
CA ARG A 516 53.34 0.43 14.92
C ARG A 516 53.85 -0.94 14.48
N SER A 517 55.12 -1.23 14.75
CA SER A 517 55.77 -2.51 14.40
C SER A 517 55.49 -3.62 15.42
N HIS A 518 55.12 -3.27 16.66
CA HIS A 518 54.84 -4.23 17.74
C HIS A 518 53.50 -3.93 18.47
N PRO A 519 52.32 -3.90 17.82
CA PRO A 519 51.06 -3.47 18.44
C PRO A 519 50.65 -4.22 19.72
N HIS A 520 51.16 -5.44 19.91
CA HIS A 520 50.89 -6.26 21.09
C HIS A 520 51.44 -5.66 22.40
N ILE A 521 52.48 -4.83 22.37
CA ILE A 521 53.05 -4.20 23.58
C ILE A 521 52.05 -3.28 24.29
N MET A 522 51.07 -2.74 23.54
CA MET A 522 49.98 -1.95 24.13
C MET A 522 49.15 -2.76 25.14
N GLN A 523 49.16 -4.09 25.09
CA GLN A 523 48.47 -4.94 26.06
C GLN A 523 49.13 -4.91 27.45
N HIS A 524 50.36 -4.40 27.58
CA HIS A 524 51.04 -4.23 28.87
C HIS A 524 50.61 -2.95 29.59
N LEU A 525 50.11 -1.94 28.87
CA LEU A 525 49.61 -0.70 29.46
C LEU A 525 48.21 -0.87 30.07
N ASP A 526 48.11 -0.72 31.38
CA ASP A 526 46.82 -0.52 32.06
C ASP A 526 46.27 0.88 31.74
N ILE A 527 45.32 0.92 30.79
CA ILE A 527 44.72 2.15 30.30
C ILE A 527 43.94 2.92 31.37
N ASP A 528 43.30 2.24 32.32
CA ASP A 528 42.50 2.90 33.36
C ASP A 528 43.41 3.48 34.45
N ALA A 529 44.50 2.79 34.80
CA ALA A 529 45.56 3.34 35.65
C ALA A 529 46.27 4.55 34.99
N TYR A 530 46.56 4.47 33.69
CA TYR A 530 47.15 5.58 32.93
C TYR A 530 46.22 6.81 32.88
N ILE A 531 44.92 6.61 32.63
CA ILE A 531 43.91 7.68 32.66
C ILE A 531 43.83 8.36 34.03
N LEU A 532 43.95 7.60 35.12
CA LEU A 532 43.98 8.15 36.48
C LEU A 532 45.25 8.98 36.71
N HIS A 533 46.42 8.46 36.35
CA HIS A 533 47.70 9.16 36.47
C HIS A 533 47.73 10.49 35.69
N GLU A 534 47.29 10.48 34.42
CA GLU A 534 47.20 11.70 33.62
C GLU A 534 46.23 12.74 34.21
N LYS A 535 45.16 12.28 34.88
CA LYS A 535 44.19 13.15 35.57
C LYS A 535 44.80 13.80 36.81
N GLU A 536 45.63 13.09 37.55
CA GLU A 536 46.38 13.63 38.69
C GLU A 536 47.47 14.60 38.26
N LYS A 537 48.17 14.30 37.16
CA LYS A 537 49.27 15.11 36.61
C LYS A 537 48.81 16.43 35.97
N HIS A 538 47.75 16.42 35.16
CA HIS A 538 47.29 17.60 34.41
C HIS A 538 45.98 18.22 34.91
N GLY A 539 45.30 17.59 35.87
CA GLY A 539 44.03 18.07 36.44
C GLY A 539 42.79 17.92 35.54
N THR A 540 42.97 17.69 34.23
CA THR A 540 41.89 17.40 33.27
C THR A 540 42.33 16.30 32.31
N THR A 541 41.48 15.29 32.08
CA THR A 541 41.70 14.22 31.09
C THR A 541 40.56 14.10 30.09
N LYS A 542 40.89 13.52 28.92
CA LYS A 542 39.92 13.04 27.92
C LYS A 542 39.90 11.50 27.95
N PRO A 543 39.21 10.85 28.91
CA PRO A 543 39.30 9.40 29.11
C PRO A 543 38.95 8.60 27.85
N GLU A 544 37.82 8.92 27.19
CA GLU A 544 37.41 8.26 25.95
C GLU A 544 38.44 8.45 24.83
N THR A 545 39.01 9.65 24.67
CA THR A 545 40.04 9.90 23.65
C THR A 545 41.33 9.10 23.90
N LEU A 546 41.70 8.87 25.16
CA LEU A 546 42.84 8.00 25.49
C LEU A 546 42.50 6.53 25.20
N LYS A 547 41.27 6.09 25.46
CA LYS A 547 40.78 4.74 25.07
C LYS A 547 40.73 4.56 23.54
N ASP A 548 40.30 5.57 22.79
CA ASP A 548 40.30 5.56 21.32
C ASP A 548 41.72 5.47 20.76
N ILE A 549 42.67 6.25 21.30
CA ILE A 549 44.10 6.19 20.94
C ILE A 549 44.67 4.79 21.22
N TYR A 550 44.41 4.25 22.42
CA TYR A 550 44.83 2.92 22.82
C TYR A 550 44.32 1.84 21.85
N MET A 551 43.04 1.91 21.48
CA MET A 551 42.41 0.96 20.56
C MET A 551 42.94 1.07 19.12
N GLU A 552 43.24 2.28 18.64
CA GLU A 552 43.88 2.48 17.32
C GLU A 552 45.36 2.05 17.32
N PHE A 553 46.10 2.16 18.43
CA PHE A 553 47.46 1.59 18.52
C PHE A 553 47.45 0.06 18.60
N LEU A 554 46.50 -0.55 19.32
CA LEU A 554 46.33 -2.00 19.37
C LEU A 554 45.88 -2.58 18.02
N HIS A 555 45.10 -1.81 17.26
CA HIS A 555 44.56 -2.21 15.95
C HIS A 555 44.53 -1.02 14.97
N TRP A 556 45.67 -0.79 14.30
CA TRP A 556 45.86 0.32 13.36
C TRP A 556 44.77 0.39 12.29
N PHE A 557 43.99 1.48 12.32
CA PHE A 557 42.89 1.73 11.38
C PHE A 557 41.89 0.58 11.21
N LYS A 558 41.61 -0.19 12.28
CA LYS A 558 40.75 -1.39 12.28
C LYS A 558 39.47 -1.25 11.42
N GLU A 559 39.08 -2.32 10.72
CA GLU A 559 37.75 -2.41 10.12
C GLU A 559 36.70 -2.65 11.22
N TRP A 560 35.81 -1.67 11.41
CA TRP A 560 34.75 -1.70 12.42
C TRP A 560 33.42 -2.24 11.89
N ARG A 561 33.27 -2.36 10.55
CA ARG A 561 32.07 -2.91 9.92
C ARG A 561 31.97 -4.40 10.16
N TYR A 562 30.74 -4.91 10.16
CA TYR A 562 30.51 -6.35 10.20
C TYR A 562 30.97 -7.00 8.88
N SER A 563 31.59 -8.18 9.00
CA SER A 563 32.10 -8.95 7.88
C SER A 563 31.04 -9.22 6.81
N TYR A 564 31.46 -9.22 5.54
CA TYR A 564 30.59 -9.61 4.43
C TYR A 564 29.95 -10.98 4.72
N THR A 565 28.62 -11.02 4.72
CA THR A 565 27.85 -12.25 4.87
C THR A 565 27.18 -12.55 3.53
N SER A 566 27.37 -13.77 3.01
CA SER A 566 26.69 -14.19 1.78
C SER A 566 25.18 -14.28 2.01
N PRO A 567 24.33 -13.85 1.06
CA PRO A 567 22.89 -13.91 1.22
C PRO A 567 22.39 -15.34 1.53
N SER A 568 21.39 -15.44 2.39
CA SER A 568 20.77 -16.70 2.79
C SER A 568 20.02 -17.38 1.64
N ASP A 569 19.71 -18.67 1.77
CA ASP A 569 18.99 -19.43 0.74
C ASP A 569 17.61 -18.83 0.39
N GLU A 570 16.99 -18.16 1.36
CA GLU A 570 15.71 -17.44 1.25
C GLU A 570 15.85 -16.06 0.61
N GLU A 571 16.89 -15.30 0.96
CA GLU A 571 17.21 -14.06 0.25
C GLU A 571 17.57 -14.34 -1.21
N ILE A 572 18.39 -15.35 -1.49
CA ILE A 572 18.75 -15.75 -2.85
C ILE A 572 17.50 -16.22 -3.62
N PHE A 573 16.59 -16.96 -2.98
CA PHE A 573 15.31 -17.31 -3.59
C PHE A 573 14.51 -16.06 -3.98
N THR A 574 14.39 -15.09 -3.06
CA THR A 574 13.69 -13.81 -3.29
C THR A 574 14.35 -13.02 -4.42
N LEU A 575 15.68 -12.89 -4.42
CA LEU A 575 16.46 -12.17 -5.42
C LEU A 575 16.38 -12.78 -6.83
N LEU A 576 16.28 -14.11 -6.93
CA LEU A 576 16.20 -14.84 -8.21
C LEU A 576 14.79 -14.90 -8.80
N THR A 577 13.75 -14.76 -7.98
CA THR A 577 12.36 -15.02 -8.37
C THR A 577 11.46 -13.78 -8.31
N GLY A 578 11.85 -12.76 -7.53
CA GLY A 578 11.04 -11.60 -7.20
C GLY A 578 9.94 -11.89 -6.16
N GLU A 579 9.80 -13.12 -5.69
CA GLU A 579 8.73 -13.53 -4.79
C GLU A 579 9.16 -13.53 -3.32
N THR A 580 8.25 -13.10 -2.44
CA THR A 580 8.43 -13.15 -0.98
C THR A 580 7.57 -14.26 -0.37
N GLU A 581 7.73 -14.55 0.93
CA GLU A 581 6.80 -15.42 1.66
C GLU A 581 5.35 -14.88 1.64
N GLN A 582 5.16 -13.56 1.47
CA GLN A 582 3.83 -12.96 1.40
C GLN A 582 3.16 -13.18 0.04
N THR A 583 3.90 -13.11 -1.07
CA THR A 583 3.35 -13.37 -2.41
C THR A 583 3.23 -14.86 -2.69
N MET A 584 4.27 -15.62 -2.34
CA MET A 584 4.42 -17.04 -2.67
C MET A 584 4.90 -17.88 -1.47
N GLY A 585 4.18 -17.79 -0.36
CA GLY A 585 4.34 -18.67 0.81
C GLY A 585 3.58 -19.99 0.72
N VAL A 586 3.89 -20.91 1.63
CA VAL A 586 3.12 -22.17 1.80
C VAL A 586 1.66 -21.84 2.13
N GLY A 587 0.73 -22.51 1.46
CA GLY A 587 -0.70 -22.21 1.57
C GLY A 587 -1.22 -21.09 0.67
N LYS A 588 -0.38 -20.42 -0.16
CA LYS A 588 -0.87 -19.46 -1.17
C LYS A 588 -1.45 -20.17 -2.40
N LEU A 589 -2.46 -19.57 -3.02
CA LEU A 589 -3.04 -20.01 -4.30
C LEU A 589 -2.27 -19.37 -5.46
N LEU A 590 -1.89 -20.19 -6.44
CA LEU A 590 -1.17 -19.79 -7.65
C LEU A 590 -1.85 -20.41 -8.87
N THR A 591 -1.69 -19.78 -10.03
CA THR A 591 -2.03 -20.41 -11.31
C THR A 591 -0.75 -20.79 -12.04
N VAL A 592 -0.63 -22.06 -12.42
CA VAL A 592 0.58 -22.64 -13.01
C VAL A 592 0.28 -23.24 -14.37
N LYS A 593 1.28 -23.23 -15.26
CA LYS A 593 1.19 -23.78 -16.61
C LYS A 593 1.78 -25.19 -16.64
N VAL A 594 1.05 -26.16 -17.19
CA VAL A 594 1.56 -27.53 -17.34
C VAL A 594 2.60 -27.59 -18.45
N ILE A 595 3.82 -28.06 -18.14
CA ILE A 595 4.92 -28.22 -19.11
C ILE A 595 5.18 -29.68 -19.49
N GLY A 596 4.69 -30.64 -18.71
CA GLY A 596 4.74 -32.04 -19.08
C GLY A 596 4.23 -32.98 -17.98
N VAL A 597 3.54 -34.04 -18.38
CA VAL A 597 3.04 -35.07 -17.46
C VAL A 597 4.00 -36.26 -17.45
N VAL A 598 4.23 -36.84 -16.27
CA VAL A 598 5.11 -38.00 -16.03
C VAL A 598 4.41 -38.99 -15.09
N GLU A 599 4.86 -40.24 -15.04
CA GLU A 599 4.24 -41.31 -14.22
C GLU A 599 4.11 -40.98 -12.72
N ARG A 600 4.95 -40.06 -12.21
CA ARG A 600 4.95 -39.63 -10.80
C ARG A 600 4.08 -38.38 -10.52
N GLY A 601 3.54 -37.73 -11.55
CA GLY A 601 2.79 -36.49 -11.41
C GLY A 601 2.95 -35.50 -12.58
N ILE A 602 2.68 -34.22 -12.33
CA ILE A 602 2.65 -33.17 -13.36
C ILE A 602 3.79 -32.18 -13.09
N ARG A 603 4.64 -31.95 -14.10
CA ARG A 603 5.60 -30.83 -14.10
C ARG A 603 4.91 -29.58 -14.59
N CYS A 604 5.06 -28.50 -13.82
CA CYS A 604 4.46 -27.20 -14.08
C CYS A 604 5.53 -26.11 -14.10
N GLU A 605 5.19 -24.97 -14.68
CA GLU A 605 5.95 -23.73 -14.73
C GLU A 605 5.08 -22.63 -14.08
N LEU A 606 5.64 -21.92 -13.11
CA LEU A 606 4.99 -20.78 -12.46
C LEU A 606 5.19 -19.51 -13.32
N GLY A 607 4.38 -18.47 -13.10
CA GLY A 607 4.48 -17.22 -13.87
C GLY A 607 5.84 -16.51 -13.78
N ASN A 608 6.63 -16.78 -12.74
CA ASN A 608 7.99 -16.30 -12.52
C ASN A 608 9.09 -17.21 -13.10
N GLY A 609 8.74 -18.29 -13.81
CA GLY A 609 9.68 -19.25 -14.39
C GLY A 609 10.26 -20.29 -13.41
N LEU A 610 9.74 -20.40 -12.19
CA LEU A 610 10.05 -21.54 -11.32
C LEU A 610 9.40 -22.82 -11.81
N LEU A 611 10.06 -23.95 -11.55
CA LEU A 611 9.51 -25.28 -11.80
C LEU A 611 8.67 -25.75 -10.60
N GLY A 612 7.41 -26.04 -10.87
CA GLY A 612 6.48 -26.66 -9.93
C GLY A 612 6.30 -28.16 -10.19
N PHE A 613 5.99 -28.93 -9.15
CA PHE A 613 5.60 -30.32 -9.27
C PHE A 613 4.31 -30.60 -8.50
N ILE A 614 3.32 -31.19 -9.17
CA ILE A 614 2.12 -31.74 -8.53
C ILE A 614 2.30 -33.25 -8.50
N GLN A 615 2.46 -33.84 -7.31
CA GLN A 615 2.54 -35.30 -7.19
C GLN A 615 1.19 -35.93 -7.58
N LYS A 616 1.20 -37.18 -8.07
CA LYS A 616 -0.02 -37.94 -8.40
C LYS A 616 -1.10 -37.80 -7.32
N ASP A 617 -0.72 -38.00 -6.06
CA ASP A 617 -1.66 -37.99 -4.94
C ASP A 617 -2.17 -36.58 -4.61
N ASP A 618 -1.40 -35.52 -4.93
CA ASP A 618 -1.74 -34.13 -4.62
C ASP A 618 -2.64 -33.46 -5.68
N PHE A 619 -2.95 -34.14 -6.79
CA PHE A 619 -3.73 -33.58 -7.90
C PHE A 619 -5.23 -33.45 -7.59
N SER A 620 -5.85 -34.49 -7.05
CA SER A 620 -7.30 -34.57 -6.81
C SER A 620 -7.58 -35.28 -5.48
N ASP A 621 -8.73 -34.97 -4.87
CA ASP A 621 -9.26 -35.76 -3.74
C ASP A 621 -9.95 -37.06 -4.21
N ASP A 622 -10.34 -37.13 -5.49
CA ASP A 622 -10.96 -38.29 -6.14
C ASP A 622 -9.89 -39.12 -6.89
N PRO A 623 -9.60 -40.37 -6.46
CA PRO A 623 -8.61 -41.24 -7.10
C PRO A 623 -8.98 -41.71 -8.51
N SER A 624 -10.22 -41.51 -8.96
CA SER A 624 -10.66 -41.88 -10.32
C SER A 624 -10.28 -40.86 -11.38
N VAL A 625 -9.88 -39.64 -10.97
CA VAL A 625 -9.49 -38.57 -11.89
C VAL A 625 -8.06 -38.80 -12.39
N ASP A 626 -7.95 -39.16 -13.67
CA ASP A 626 -6.67 -39.44 -14.32
C ASP A 626 -5.94 -38.15 -14.73
N TYR A 627 -4.90 -37.82 -13.96
CA TYR A 627 -4.01 -36.68 -14.22
C TYR A 627 -3.21 -36.81 -15.54
N GLN A 628 -3.14 -37.99 -16.17
CA GLN A 628 -2.43 -38.20 -17.44
C GLN A 628 -3.15 -37.61 -18.65
N GLN A 629 -4.44 -37.28 -18.51
CA GLN A 629 -5.26 -36.71 -19.59
C GLN A 629 -5.16 -35.18 -19.71
N ILE A 630 -4.35 -34.55 -18.84
CA ILE A 630 -4.16 -33.10 -18.82
C ILE A 630 -3.30 -32.66 -20.03
N PRO A 631 -3.81 -31.77 -20.90
CA PRO A 631 -3.05 -31.31 -22.06
C PRO A 631 -1.90 -30.39 -21.62
N ILE A 632 -0.71 -30.62 -22.18
CA ILE A 632 0.46 -29.76 -21.99
C ILE A 632 0.12 -28.34 -22.47
N GLY A 633 0.41 -27.34 -21.64
CA GLY A 633 0.06 -25.94 -21.85
C GLY A 633 -1.20 -25.48 -21.10
N SER A 634 -1.98 -26.36 -20.46
CA SER A 634 -3.12 -25.95 -19.63
C SER A 634 -2.69 -25.13 -18.42
N MET A 635 -3.47 -24.12 -18.07
CA MET A 635 -3.35 -23.40 -16.79
C MET A 635 -4.17 -24.12 -15.72
N ILE A 636 -3.59 -24.38 -14.54
CA ILE A 636 -4.25 -25.00 -13.40
C ILE A 636 -4.03 -24.13 -12.16
N THR A 637 -5.09 -23.87 -11.40
CA THR A 637 -4.99 -23.20 -10.09
C THR A 637 -4.71 -24.24 -9.01
N CYS A 638 -3.61 -24.09 -8.29
CA CYS A 638 -3.17 -25.00 -7.24
C CYS A 638 -2.60 -24.20 -6.06
N ARG A 639 -2.47 -24.85 -4.90
CA ARG A 639 -1.95 -24.28 -3.66
C ARG A 639 -0.51 -24.72 -3.42
N VAL A 640 0.33 -23.82 -2.93
CA VAL A 640 1.71 -24.15 -2.52
C VAL A 640 1.66 -25.10 -1.34
N LYS A 641 2.20 -26.32 -1.52
CA LYS A 641 2.32 -27.35 -0.48
C LYS A 641 3.67 -27.24 0.24
N ASN A 642 4.75 -27.05 -0.51
CA ASN A 642 6.09 -26.87 0.03
C ASN A 642 6.98 -26.08 -0.97
N ILE A 643 8.04 -25.44 -0.49
CA ILE A 643 9.04 -24.76 -1.32
C ILE A 643 10.40 -25.34 -0.98
N ASN A 644 10.95 -26.13 -1.90
CA ASN A 644 12.25 -26.76 -1.74
C ASN A 644 13.35 -25.73 -2.04
N LYS A 645 13.79 -25.02 -0.99
CA LYS A 645 14.85 -23.99 -1.04
C LYS A 645 16.28 -24.54 -1.01
N ARG A 646 16.45 -25.85 -0.77
CA ARG A 646 17.74 -26.50 -0.52
C ARG A 646 17.81 -27.87 -1.17
N ILE A 647 18.75 -28.04 -2.10
CA ILE A 647 19.29 -29.34 -2.49
C ILE A 647 20.81 -29.22 -2.42
N ILE A 648 21.41 -30.13 -1.65
CA ILE A 648 22.85 -30.38 -1.63
C ILE A 648 23.02 -31.73 -2.29
N ASP A 649 23.71 -31.78 -3.42
CA ASP A 649 24.53 -32.94 -3.76
C ASP A 649 25.97 -32.61 -3.32
N ASP A 650 26.68 -33.61 -2.80
CA ASP A 650 28.09 -33.46 -2.45
C ASP A 650 28.93 -33.21 -3.71
N SER A 651 29.43 -31.98 -3.84
CA SER A 651 30.24 -31.45 -4.94
C SER A 651 29.63 -31.49 -6.36
N PRO A 652 29.39 -30.32 -7.01
CA PRO A 652 29.49 -28.94 -6.52
C PRO A 652 28.21 -28.50 -5.78
N ARG A 653 28.31 -27.42 -4.98
CA ARG A 653 27.19 -26.79 -4.24
C ARG A 653 26.14 -26.13 -5.16
N ILE A 654 25.42 -26.93 -5.95
CA ILE A 654 24.46 -26.43 -6.95
C ILE A 654 23.08 -26.25 -6.32
N ARG A 655 22.64 -25.00 -6.21
CA ARG A 655 21.30 -24.63 -5.76
C ARG A 655 20.26 -25.00 -6.82
N TYR A 656 19.20 -25.70 -6.46
CA TYR A 656 18.00 -25.85 -7.28
C TYR A 656 16.76 -25.52 -6.45
N TYR A 657 15.88 -24.70 -7.01
CA TYR A 657 14.62 -24.30 -6.39
C TYR A 657 13.46 -24.98 -7.09
N SER A 658 12.58 -25.65 -6.33
CA SER A 658 11.33 -26.24 -6.84
C SER A 658 10.17 -26.01 -5.87
N VAL A 659 8.96 -25.98 -6.41
CA VAL A 659 7.74 -25.76 -5.63
C VAL A 659 6.85 -27.00 -5.72
N ASP A 660 6.55 -27.63 -4.58
CA ASP A 660 5.56 -28.70 -4.54
C ASP A 660 4.17 -28.09 -4.42
N LEU A 661 3.24 -28.55 -5.26
CA LEU A 661 1.92 -27.98 -5.45
C LEU A 661 0.83 -29.02 -5.20
N THR A 662 -0.33 -28.60 -4.71
CA THR A 662 -1.52 -29.44 -4.57
C THR A 662 -2.76 -28.75 -5.13
N CYS A 663 -3.61 -29.50 -5.81
CA CYS A 663 -4.86 -29.02 -6.40
C CYS A 663 -6.08 -29.76 -5.77
N ARG A 664 -5.85 -30.50 -4.67
CA ARG A 664 -6.88 -31.16 -3.84
C ARG A 664 -7.94 -30.17 -3.37
N GLY A 665 -9.22 -30.49 -3.57
CA GLY A 665 -10.36 -29.66 -3.21
C GLY A 665 -10.42 -29.30 -1.72
N ASN A 666 -10.03 -30.20 -0.83
CA ASN A 666 -9.95 -29.91 0.61
C ASN A 666 -8.85 -28.88 0.92
N SER A 667 -7.68 -29.00 0.28
CA SER A 667 -6.59 -28.02 0.39
C SER A 667 -6.94 -26.67 -0.24
N MET A 668 -7.78 -26.64 -1.28
CA MET A 668 -8.22 -25.41 -1.93
C MET A 668 -9.26 -24.62 -1.12
N ARG A 669 -9.91 -25.22 -0.11
CA ARG A 669 -11.01 -24.61 0.68
C ARG A 669 -10.60 -23.87 1.96
N VAL A 670 -9.34 -23.96 2.38
CA VAL A 670 -8.90 -23.36 3.65
C VAL A 670 -8.71 -21.85 3.49
N ASP A 671 -9.50 -21.05 4.22
CA ASP A 671 -9.35 -19.59 4.32
C ASP A 671 -8.28 -19.23 5.38
N ASP A 672 -6.99 -19.33 5.03
CA ASP A 672 -5.88 -19.05 5.95
C ASP A 672 -5.76 -17.57 6.40
N TRP A 673 -6.51 -16.65 5.79
CA TRP A 673 -6.46 -15.22 6.11
C TRP A 673 -6.89 -14.93 7.56
N GLU A 674 -7.79 -15.72 8.16
CA GLU A 674 -8.18 -15.55 9.56
C GLU A 674 -6.98 -15.66 10.51
N ARG A 675 -5.99 -16.52 10.18
CA ARG A 675 -4.75 -16.64 10.99
C ARG A 675 -3.87 -15.39 10.89
N VAL A 676 -3.81 -14.75 9.73
CA VAL A 676 -2.99 -13.54 9.52
C VAL A 676 -3.55 -12.39 10.34
N TRP A 677 -4.85 -12.14 10.29
CA TRP A 677 -5.49 -11.04 11.04
C TRP A 677 -5.68 -11.33 12.53
N SER A 678 -5.71 -12.61 12.92
CA SER A 678 -5.88 -12.99 14.34
C SER A 678 -4.79 -12.49 15.29
N LYS A 679 -3.64 -12.01 14.76
CA LYS A 679 -2.50 -11.48 15.52
C LYS A 679 -2.63 -10.01 15.93
N GLU A 680 -3.45 -9.20 15.25
CA GLU A 680 -3.61 -7.78 15.59
C GLU A 680 -4.51 -7.64 16.83
N ALA A 681 -3.97 -7.07 17.90
CA ALA A 681 -4.65 -6.98 19.19
C ALA A 681 -5.94 -6.12 19.19
N TYR A 682 -6.06 -5.22 18.20
CA TYR A 682 -7.16 -4.26 18.06
C TYR A 682 -8.10 -4.57 16.89
N PHE A 683 -8.09 -5.81 16.38
CA PHE A 683 -8.91 -6.21 15.25
C PHE A 683 -10.39 -6.44 15.63
N ASP A 684 -11.32 -5.74 14.95
CA ASP A 684 -12.75 -5.82 15.24
C ASP A 684 -13.41 -7.08 14.64
N ARG A 685 -13.39 -8.16 15.43
CA ARG A 685 -14.02 -9.44 15.07
C ARG A 685 -15.54 -9.39 15.06
N GLU A 686 -16.17 -8.44 15.75
CA GLU A 686 -17.65 -8.36 15.85
C GLU A 686 -18.23 -7.56 14.69
N ALA A 687 -17.57 -6.49 14.28
CA ALA A 687 -17.89 -5.74 13.06
C ALA A 687 -17.71 -6.61 11.80
N LEU A 688 -16.65 -7.42 11.70
CA LEU A 688 -16.48 -8.35 10.58
C LEU A 688 -17.63 -9.37 10.49
N LYS A 689 -18.01 -9.99 11.62
CA LYS A 689 -19.12 -10.96 11.66
C LYS A 689 -20.45 -10.35 11.24
N SER A 690 -20.80 -9.19 11.82
CA SER A 690 -22.04 -8.49 11.49
C SER A 690 -22.07 -8.00 10.04
N SER A 691 -20.95 -7.53 9.49
CA SER A 691 -20.82 -7.20 8.05
C SER A 691 -21.07 -8.42 7.17
N ASN A 692 -20.46 -9.57 7.50
CA ASN A 692 -20.65 -10.82 6.74
C ASN A 692 -22.11 -11.35 6.83
N GLU A 693 -22.78 -11.19 7.96
CA GLU A 693 -24.20 -11.52 8.13
C GLU A 693 -25.11 -10.59 7.30
N GLN A 694 -24.80 -9.29 7.28
CA GLN A 694 -25.53 -8.29 6.51
C GLN A 694 -25.36 -8.48 4.99
N GLU A 695 -24.16 -8.91 4.55
CA GLU A 695 -23.91 -9.27 3.14
C GLU A 695 -24.64 -10.57 2.74
N LYS A 696 -24.67 -11.57 3.62
CA LYS A 696 -25.48 -12.80 3.40
C LYS A 696 -26.98 -12.47 3.34
N ALA A 697 -27.48 -11.60 4.21
CA ALA A 697 -28.88 -11.20 4.24
C ALA A 697 -29.30 -10.38 3.01
N THR A 698 -28.40 -9.56 2.45
CA THR A 698 -28.66 -8.80 1.21
C THR A 698 -28.63 -9.71 -0.01
N LYS A 699 -27.61 -10.59 -0.15
CA LYS A 699 -27.57 -11.63 -1.20
C LYS A 699 -28.82 -12.51 -1.19
N ALA A 700 -29.26 -12.96 -0.01
CA ALA A 700 -30.48 -13.75 0.14
C ALA A 700 -31.74 -13.01 -0.36
N LYS A 701 -31.89 -11.72 -0.04
CA LYS A 701 -33.00 -10.87 -0.53
C LYS A 701 -32.98 -10.69 -2.05
N ASP A 702 -31.80 -10.51 -2.64
CA ASP A 702 -31.70 -10.31 -4.10
C ASP A 702 -31.91 -11.62 -4.88
N ASP A 703 -31.47 -12.77 -4.34
CA ASP A 703 -31.82 -14.08 -4.88
C ASP A 703 -33.31 -14.43 -4.69
N GLU A 704 -33.97 -13.90 -3.66
CA GLU A 704 -35.42 -14.01 -3.47
C GLU A 704 -36.20 -13.16 -4.47
N LYS A 705 -35.77 -11.91 -4.75
CA LYS A 705 -36.32 -11.09 -5.83
C LYS A 705 -36.21 -11.78 -7.19
N ARG A 706 -35.05 -12.39 -7.50
CA ARG A 706 -34.82 -13.16 -8.74
C ARG A 706 -35.72 -14.39 -8.91
N LYS A 707 -36.31 -14.92 -7.83
CA LYS A 707 -37.29 -16.01 -7.90
C LYS A 707 -38.71 -15.52 -8.22
N SER A 708 -39.03 -14.25 -7.99
CA SER A 708 -40.40 -13.72 -8.11
C SER A 708 -40.90 -13.55 -9.55
N PHE A 709 -40.00 -13.32 -10.51
CA PHE A 709 -40.28 -13.29 -11.94
C PHE A 709 -39.01 -13.59 -12.75
N LYS A 710 -39.17 -14.05 -14.00
CA LYS A 710 -38.04 -14.22 -14.93
C LYS A 710 -37.82 -12.91 -15.71
N PRO A 711 -36.64 -12.26 -15.63
CA PRO A 711 -36.37 -11.02 -16.35
C PRO A 711 -36.37 -11.24 -17.87
N ARG A 712 -36.67 -10.19 -18.63
CA ARG A 712 -36.90 -10.19 -20.09
C ARG A 712 -35.98 -9.20 -20.79
N MET A 713 -35.68 -9.48 -22.05
CA MET A 713 -35.00 -8.57 -22.97
C MET A 713 -36.04 -7.96 -23.92
N ILE A 714 -36.89 -7.08 -23.38
CA ILE A 714 -37.91 -6.34 -24.13
C ILE A 714 -37.55 -4.86 -24.06
N VAL A 715 -37.34 -4.23 -25.21
CA VAL A 715 -37.02 -2.80 -25.33
C VAL A 715 -38.33 -2.05 -25.63
N HIS A 716 -38.97 -1.51 -24.61
CA HIS A 716 -40.18 -0.70 -24.73
C HIS A 716 -40.25 0.33 -23.60
N PRO A 717 -40.62 1.61 -23.84
CA PRO A 717 -40.56 2.67 -22.82
C PRO A 717 -41.40 2.41 -21.56
N GLN A 718 -42.49 1.66 -21.67
CA GLN A 718 -43.37 1.32 -20.55
C GLN A 718 -43.10 -0.07 -19.97
N PHE A 719 -42.10 -0.81 -20.48
CA PHE A 719 -41.72 -2.13 -19.99
C PHE A 719 -40.61 -2.05 -18.92
N GLN A 720 -40.82 -2.73 -17.78
CA GLN A 720 -39.83 -2.80 -16.68
C GLN A 720 -39.74 -4.21 -16.09
N ASN A 721 -38.51 -4.69 -15.86
CA ASN A 721 -38.22 -5.95 -15.17
C ASN A 721 -38.37 -5.78 -13.65
N ILE A 722 -39.61 -5.67 -13.18
CA ILE A 722 -39.96 -5.47 -11.77
C ILE A 722 -41.11 -6.37 -11.34
N SER A 723 -41.27 -6.58 -10.03
CA SER A 723 -42.34 -7.42 -9.49
C SER A 723 -43.70 -6.68 -9.45
N MET A 724 -44.76 -7.39 -9.01
CA MET A 724 -46.08 -6.78 -8.85
C MET A 724 -46.11 -5.69 -7.76
N SER A 725 -45.39 -5.88 -6.64
CA SER A 725 -45.33 -4.90 -5.56
C SER A 725 -44.61 -3.63 -6.00
N ASP A 726 -43.45 -3.78 -6.64
CA ASP A 726 -42.59 -2.66 -7.02
C ASP A 726 -43.27 -1.82 -8.13
N ALA A 727 -44.06 -2.45 -9.00
CA ALA A 727 -44.89 -1.75 -9.98
C ALA A 727 -46.03 -0.95 -9.35
N ILE A 728 -46.63 -1.46 -8.25
CA ILE A 728 -47.65 -0.73 -7.48
C ILE A 728 -47.03 0.46 -6.74
N GLU A 729 -45.86 0.27 -6.13
CA GLU A 729 -45.08 1.34 -5.48
C GLU A 729 -44.72 2.44 -6.50
N SER A 730 -44.14 2.05 -7.64
CA SER A 730 -43.76 2.95 -8.74
C SER A 730 -44.94 3.67 -9.42
N LEU A 731 -46.17 3.15 -9.29
CA LEU A 731 -47.39 3.80 -9.76
C LEU A 731 -48.06 4.66 -8.68
N THR A 732 -47.67 4.56 -7.41
CA THR A 732 -48.36 5.27 -6.32
C THR A 732 -48.27 6.79 -6.50
N GLU A 733 -47.10 7.29 -6.88
CA GLU A 733 -46.84 8.72 -7.13
C GLU A 733 -47.30 9.22 -8.51
N LYS A 734 -47.81 8.35 -9.40
CA LYS A 734 -48.22 8.71 -10.77
C LYS A 734 -49.71 9.06 -10.91
N ASP A 735 -50.09 9.67 -12.04
CA ASP A 735 -51.47 10.02 -12.35
C ASP A 735 -52.39 8.82 -12.66
N VAL A 736 -53.70 9.02 -12.50
CA VAL A 736 -54.70 8.00 -12.83
C VAL A 736 -54.79 7.79 -14.34
N GLY A 737 -54.67 6.53 -14.77
CA GLY A 737 -54.53 6.13 -16.16
C GLY A 737 -53.11 5.70 -16.57
N GLU A 738 -52.10 5.95 -15.73
CA GLU A 738 -50.72 5.54 -16.00
C GLU A 738 -50.53 4.02 -15.88
N ILE A 739 -49.65 3.47 -16.72
CA ILE A 739 -49.37 2.03 -16.80
C ILE A 739 -47.88 1.67 -16.64
N ILE A 740 -47.62 0.45 -16.17
CA ILE A 740 -46.33 -0.22 -16.26
C ILE A 740 -46.56 -1.64 -16.78
N ILE A 741 -45.88 -2.00 -17.86
CA ILE A 741 -45.82 -3.36 -18.40
C ILE A 741 -44.66 -4.09 -17.72
N ARG A 742 -44.90 -5.28 -17.17
CA ARG A 742 -43.88 -6.06 -16.46
C ARG A 742 -43.99 -7.55 -16.76
N PRO A 743 -42.95 -8.36 -16.46
CA PRO A 743 -43.06 -9.81 -16.45
C PRO A 743 -44.22 -10.30 -15.59
N SER A 744 -44.93 -11.33 -16.05
CA SER A 744 -45.95 -12.02 -15.25
C SER A 744 -45.32 -13.13 -14.41
N SER A 745 -45.77 -13.28 -13.17
CA SER A 745 -45.40 -14.42 -12.32
C SER A 745 -45.98 -15.75 -12.82
N LYS A 746 -46.91 -15.72 -13.78
CA LYS A 746 -47.48 -16.91 -14.43
C LYS A 746 -46.51 -17.65 -15.36
N GLY A 747 -45.39 -17.03 -15.73
CA GLY A 747 -44.33 -17.66 -16.52
C GLY A 747 -43.93 -16.88 -17.77
N PRO A 748 -42.97 -17.41 -18.56
CA PRO A 748 -42.30 -16.67 -19.64
C PRO A 748 -43.13 -16.52 -20.93
N THR A 749 -44.41 -16.88 -20.90
CA THR A 749 -45.39 -16.71 -21.98
C THR A 749 -46.46 -15.66 -21.63
N HIS A 750 -46.28 -14.92 -20.53
CA HIS A 750 -47.25 -13.95 -20.04
C HIS A 750 -46.54 -12.65 -19.62
N LEU A 751 -47.13 -11.51 -19.99
CA LEU A 751 -46.83 -10.20 -19.42
C LEU A 751 -48.02 -9.70 -18.59
N SER A 752 -47.79 -8.75 -17.70
CA SER A 752 -48.85 -8.07 -16.97
C SER A 752 -48.74 -6.56 -17.16
N ILE A 753 -49.78 -5.93 -17.66
CA ILE A 753 -49.94 -4.48 -17.67
C ILE A 753 -50.60 -4.09 -16.35
N THR A 754 -49.89 -3.34 -15.52
CA THR A 754 -50.43 -2.78 -14.27
C THR A 754 -50.86 -1.35 -14.53
N LEU A 755 -52.14 -1.05 -14.33
CA LEU A 755 -52.77 0.25 -14.59
C LEU A 755 -53.25 0.87 -13.28
N LYS A 756 -52.89 2.12 -13.00
CA LYS A 756 -53.46 2.91 -11.89
C LYS A 756 -54.89 3.29 -12.23
N PHE A 757 -55.85 2.56 -11.68
CA PHE A 757 -57.28 2.77 -11.89
C PHE A 757 -57.79 3.91 -11.00
N TYR A 758 -57.27 4.04 -9.79
CA TYR A 758 -57.45 5.17 -8.88
C TYR A 758 -56.37 5.16 -7.79
N ASP A 759 -56.36 6.17 -6.92
CA ASP A 759 -55.50 6.16 -5.73
C ASP A 759 -55.84 4.96 -4.83
N GLY A 760 -54.84 4.10 -4.59
CA GLY A 760 -55.00 2.85 -3.86
C GLY A 760 -55.75 1.74 -4.60
N VAL A 761 -56.08 1.89 -5.89
CA VAL A 761 -56.77 0.87 -6.70
C VAL A 761 -56.02 0.63 -8.01
N TYR A 762 -55.41 -0.55 -8.13
CA TYR A 762 -54.62 -0.94 -9.29
C TYR A 762 -55.27 -2.13 -10.00
N THR A 763 -55.18 -2.15 -11.32
CA THR A 763 -55.67 -3.23 -12.17
C THR A 763 -54.50 -3.93 -12.85
N HIS A 764 -54.59 -5.26 -12.98
CA HIS A 764 -53.56 -6.06 -13.66
C HIS A 764 -54.21 -6.79 -14.84
N ILE A 765 -53.92 -6.31 -16.04
CA ILE A 765 -54.36 -6.93 -17.30
C ILE A 765 -53.27 -7.94 -17.68
N ASP A 766 -53.67 -9.17 -17.94
CA ASP A 766 -52.77 -10.27 -18.28
C ASP A 766 -52.71 -10.42 -19.81
N VAL A 767 -51.50 -10.42 -20.36
CA VAL A 767 -51.26 -10.45 -21.81
C VAL A 767 -50.57 -11.78 -22.12
N LEU A 768 -51.25 -12.63 -22.90
CA LEU A 768 -50.72 -13.93 -23.31
C LEU A 768 -49.86 -13.76 -24.58
N GLU A 769 -48.64 -14.28 -24.53
CA GLU A 769 -47.66 -14.18 -25.61
C GLU A 769 -47.57 -15.51 -26.39
N GLY A 770 -47.92 -15.45 -27.68
CA GLY A 770 -47.80 -16.57 -28.62
C GLY A 770 -46.50 -16.55 -29.43
N GLY A 771 -46.23 -17.65 -30.14
CA GLY A 771 -45.12 -17.76 -31.10
C GLY A 771 -43.72 -17.94 -30.50
N LYS A 772 -43.61 -18.37 -29.24
CA LYS A 772 -42.36 -18.74 -28.58
C LYS A 772 -42.05 -20.23 -28.80
N ASP A 773 -40.80 -20.54 -29.16
CA ASP A 773 -40.38 -21.92 -29.47
C ASP A 773 -39.78 -22.58 -28.21
N SER A 774 -40.29 -23.75 -27.86
CA SER A 774 -39.76 -24.55 -26.74
C SER A 774 -38.31 -25.00 -26.93
N LYS A 775 -37.79 -24.98 -28.17
CA LYS A 775 -36.41 -25.35 -28.50
C LYS A 775 -35.43 -24.18 -28.47
N ASP A 776 -35.90 -22.93 -28.54
CA ASP A 776 -35.06 -21.73 -28.51
C ASP A 776 -35.27 -20.98 -27.19
N PHE A 777 -34.30 -21.14 -26.29
CA PHE A 777 -34.30 -20.48 -24.98
C PHE A 777 -34.31 -18.95 -25.08
N THR A 778 -33.75 -18.36 -26.15
CA THR A 778 -33.71 -16.90 -26.33
C THR A 778 -35.10 -16.32 -26.62
N SER A 779 -36.00 -17.11 -27.23
CA SER A 779 -37.41 -16.73 -27.44
C SER A 779 -38.20 -16.58 -26.13
N PHE A 780 -37.71 -17.15 -25.03
CA PHE A 780 -38.23 -16.92 -23.67
C PHE A 780 -37.63 -15.69 -22.97
N LEU A 781 -36.83 -14.86 -23.66
CA LEU A 781 -36.36 -13.57 -23.16
C LEU A 781 -36.99 -12.40 -23.95
N SER A 782 -37.13 -12.51 -25.27
CA SER A 782 -37.74 -11.50 -26.17
C SER A 782 -39.28 -11.46 -26.09
N LEU A 783 -39.90 -10.47 -26.73
CA LEU A 783 -41.37 -10.37 -26.87
C LEU A 783 -41.91 -11.50 -27.77
N GLY A 784 -43.09 -12.05 -27.45
CA GLY A 784 -43.77 -13.02 -28.33
C GLY A 784 -44.21 -12.43 -29.68
N LYS A 785 -44.40 -13.29 -30.69
CA LYS A 785 -44.79 -12.88 -32.06
C LYS A 785 -46.25 -12.43 -32.20
N THR A 786 -47.08 -12.73 -31.21
CA THR A 786 -48.49 -12.32 -31.14
C THR A 786 -48.85 -12.09 -29.68
N LEU A 787 -49.54 -11.01 -29.36
CA LEU A 787 -50.05 -10.72 -28.04
C LEU A 787 -51.57 -10.93 -28.01
N LYS A 788 -52.11 -11.46 -26.91
CA LYS A 788 -53.57 -11.69 -26.77
C LYS A 788 -54.09 -11.21 -25.42
N ILE A 789 -55.25 -10.55 -25.45
CA ILE A 789 -55.99 -10.11 -24.27
C ILE A 789 -57.45 -10.50 -24.47
N GLY A 790 -57.92 -11.51 -23.73
CA GLY A 790 -59.25 -12.09 -23.97
C GLY A 790 -59.33 -12.76 -25.34
N GLU A 791 -60.25 -12.30 -26.18
CA GLU A 791 -60.42 -12.78 -27.56
C GLU A 791 -59.64 -11.92 -28.59
N ASP A 792 -59.17 -10.73 -28.19
CA ASP A 792 -58.44 -9.81 -29.06
C ASP A 792 -56.98 -10.25 -29.25
N VAL A 793 -56.51 -10.12 -30.50
CA VAL A 793 -55.11 -10.37 -30.91
C VAL A 793 -54.47 -9.08 -31.39
N PHE A 794 -53.21 -8.89 -31.03
CA PHE A 794 -52.38 -7.72 -31.31
C PHE A 794 -50.98 -8.17 -31.78
N GLU A 795 -50.31 -7.34 -32.57
CA GLU A 795 -48.98 -7.63 -33.12
C GLU A 795 -47.85 -7.24 -32.16
N ASP A 796 -47.92 -6.06 -31.54
CA ASP A 796 -46.92 -5.54 -30.61
C ASP A 796 -47.52 -4.81 -29.39
N LEU A 797 -46.66 -4.29 -28.51
CA LEU A 797 -47.07 -3.60 -27.29
C LEU A 797 -47.70 -2.22 -27.57
N ASP A 798 -47.31 -1.53 -28.64
CA ASP A 798 -47.84 -0.22 -28.99
C ASP A 798 -49.27 -0.34 -29.55
N GLU A 799 -49.57 -1.41 -30.31
CA GLU A 799 -50.93 -1.73 -30.71
C GLU A 799 -51.81 -2.12 -29.51
N VAL A 800 -51.28 -2.89 -28.55
CA VAL A 800 -51.99 -3.18 -27.28
C VAL A 800 -52.32 -1.88 -26.54
N ILE A 801 -51.39 -0.91 -26.50
CA ILE A 801 -51.62 0.38 -25.86
C ILE A 801 -52.70 1.15 -26.61
N ALA A 802 -52.52 1.40 -27.90
CA ALA A 802 -53.41 2.24 -28.71
C ALA A 802 -54.82 1.65 -28.88
N ARG A 803 -54.95 0.32 -28.98
CA ARG A 803 -56.21 -0.36 -29.31
C ARG A 803 -56.94 -0.95 -28.10
N TYR A 804 -56.26 -1.17 -26.97
CA TYR A 804 -56.86 -1.69 -25.73
C TYR A 804 -56.72 -0.73 -24.54
N VAL A 805 -55.51 -0.24 -24.23
CA VAL A 805 -55.27 0.58 -23.03
C VAL A 805 -55.83 1.99 -23.18
N ASP A 806 -55.56 2.69 -24.27
CA ASP A 806 -55.97 4.09 -24.45
C ASP A 806 -57.50 4.27 -24.46
N PRO A 807 -58.30 3.42 -25.15
CA PRO A 807 -59.76 3.48 -25.05
C PRO A 807 -60.25 3.16 -23.64
N LEU A 808 -59.63 2.19 -22.94
CA LEU A 808 -59.96 1.86 -21.55
C LEU A 808 -59.68 3.05 -20.61
N VAL A 809 -58.53 3.70 -20.74
CA VAL A 809 -58.13 4.87 -19.94
C VAL A 809 -58.98 6.10 -20.29
N SER A 810 -59.40 6.25 -21.55
CA SER A 810 -60.37 7.28 -21.97
C SER A 810 -61.71 7.08 -21.25
N ASN A 811 -62.27 5.86 -21.30
CA ASN A 811 -63.54 5.53 -20.64
C ASN A 811 -63.43 5.63 -19.10
N LEU A 812 -62.28 5.31 -18.51
CA LEU A 812 -61.98 5.57 -17.09
C LEU A 812 -62.07 7.08 -16.79
N LYS A 813 -61.35 7.90 -17.55
CA LYS A 813 -61.31 9.37 -17.37
C LYS A 813 -62.68 10.02 -17.64
N GLU A 814 -63.50 9.52 -18.56
CA GLU A 814 -64.88 9.98 -18.78
C GLU A 814 -65.76 9.70 -17.54
N MET A 815 -65.68 8.50 -16.95
CA MET A 815 -66.46 8.14 -15.76
C MET A 815 -66.07 8.96 -14.53
N LEU A 816 -64.77 9.16 -14.29
CA LEU A 816 -64.26 10.00 -13.20
C LEU A 816 -64.66 11.48 -13.33
N ARG A 817 -64.97 11.95 -14.56
CA ARG A 817 -65.44 13.30 -14.86
C ARG A 817 -66.96 13.42 -14.91
N TYR A 818 -67.71 12.33 -14.81
CA TYR A 818 -69.16 12.36 -14.95
C TYR A 818 -69.83 13.10 -13.78
N ARG A 819 -70.84 13.93 -14.06
CA ARG A 819 -71.54 14.81 -13.10
C ARG A 819 -72.18 14.12 -11.88
N LYS A 820 -72.37 12.80 -11.92
CA LYS A 820 -72.86 11.98 -10.80
C LYS A 820 -71.81 11.06 -10.19
N PHE A 821 -70.55 11.19 -10.59
CA PHE A 821 -69.43 10.56 -9.92
C PHE A 821 -69.17 11.23 -8.55
N ARG A 822 -68.91 10.42 -7.54
CA ARG A 822 -68.59 10.83 -6.16
C ARG A 822 -67.27 10.19 -5.75
N ARG A 823 -66.35 11.01 -5.26
CA ARG A 823 -65.10 10.57 -4.64
C ARG A 823 -65.37 10.25 -3.17
N GLY A 824 -64.79 9.16 -2.68
CA GLY A 824 -64.96 8.69 -1.30
C GLY A 824 -65.13 7.18 -1.24
N ARG A 825 -65.12 6.64 -0.03
CA ARG A 825 -65.43 5.22 0.23
C ARG A 825 -66.93 4.97 0.02
N LYS A 826 -67.31 3.70 -0.15
CA LYS A 826 -68.70 3.23 -0.32
C LYS A 826 -69.65 3.85 0.72
N GLU A 827 -69.26 3.80 1.99
CA GLU A 827 -69.99 4.35 3.14
C GLU A 827 -70.24 5.88 3.02
N GLU A 828 -69.21 6.65 2.64
CA GLU A 828 -69.29 8.11 2.46
C GLU A 828 -70.25 8.47 1.31
N VAL A 829 -70.21 7.70 0.21
CA VAL A 829 -71.10 7.87 -0.94
C VAL A 829 -72.54 7.52 -0.57
N ASP A 830 -72.74 6.51 0.26
CA ASP A 830 -74.06 6.09 0.74
C ASP A 830 -74.72 7.13 1.66
N ASP A 831 -73.94 7.76 2.55
CA ASP A 831 -74.42 8.87 3.37
C ASP A 831 -74.75 10.12 2.54
N LEU A 832 -73.96 10.43 1.51
CA LEU A 832 -74.31 11.47 0.53
C LEU A 832 -75.61 11.15 -0.21
N LEU A 833 -75.88 9.89 -0.55
CA LEU A 833 -77.14 9.49 -1.17
C LEU A 833 -78.33 9.61 -0.21
N ARG A 834 -78.16 9.30 1.08
CA ARG A 834 -79.18 9.53 2.12
C ARG A 834 -79.49 11.03 2.29
N GLN A 835 -78.49 11.89 2.25
CA GLN A 835 -78.64 13.35 2.33
C GLN A 835 -79.33 13.93 1.07
N ASP A 836 -78.90 13.56 -0.13
CA ASP A 836 -79.55 13.97 -1.39
C ASP A 836 -81.03 13.51 -1.43
N LYS A 837 -81.34 12.35 -0.81
CA LYS A 837 -82.69 11.77 -0.73
C LYS A 837 -83.59 12.44 0.31
N SER A 838 -83.06 12.83 1.47
CA SER A 838 -83.83 13.60 2.46
C SER A 838 -84.17 15.00 1.95
N ALA A 839 -83.27 15.61 1.16
CA ALA A 839 -83.53 16.86 0.46
C ALA A 839 -84.58 16.74 -0.68
N ASN A 840 -84.73 15.57 -1.31
CA ASN A 840 -85.66 15.34 -2.42
C ASN A 840 -86.38 13.97 -2.33
N PRO A 841 -87.35 13.78 -1.42
CA PRO A 841 -87.92 12.47 -1.11
C PRO A 841 -88.57 11.74 -2.30
N SER A 842 -89.19 12.48 -3.24
CA SER A 842 -89.85 11.93 -4.43
C SER A 842 -88.90 11.49 -5.54
N ARG A 843 -87.61 11.85 -5.48
CA ARG A 843 -86.61 11.56 -6.52
C ARG A 843 -85.86 10.27 -6.21
N ILE A 844 -85.53 9.49 -7.24
CA ILE A 844 -84.54 8.42 -7.13
C ILE A 844 -83.15 9.04 -7.24
N VAL A 845 -82.35 8.88 -6.20
CA VAL A 845 -80.99 9.43 -6.14
C VAL A 845 -80.01 8.32 -6.48
N TYR A 846 -79.01 8.63 -7.31
CA TYR A 846 -77.94 7.71 -7.68
C TYR A 846 -76.61 8.45 -7.84
N ALA A 847 -75.53 7.71 -7.63
CA ALA A 847 -74.15 8.15 -7.80
C ALA A 847 -73.27 7.02 -8.34
N PHE A 848 -72.21 7.39 -9.06
CA PHE A 848 -71.12 6.48 -9.42
C PHE A 848 -69.96 6.68 -8.44
N SER A 849 -69.33 5.60 -8.02
CA SER A 849 -68.09 5.61 -7.24
C SER A 849 -67.18 4.46 -7.66
N ILE A 850 -66.09 4.22 -6.93
CA ILE A 850 -65.08 3.22 -7.29
C ILE A 850 -65.25 1.98 -6.43
N SER A 851 -65.16 0.81 -7.05
CA SER A 851 -65.12 -0.44 -6.32
C SER A 851 -63.70 -0.72 -5.82
N HIS A 852 -63.50 -0.58 -4.51
CA HIS A 852 -62.31 -1.11 -3.83
C HIS A 852 -62.39 -2.64 -3.65
N GLU A 853 -63.59 -3.22 -3.73
CA GLU A 853 -63.85 -4.67 -3.66
C GLU A 853 -63.48 -5.37 -4.98
N HIS A 854 -63.65 -4.70 -6.12
CA HIS A 854 -63.41 -5.23 -7.46
C HIS A 854 -62.60 -4.21 -8.30
N PRO A 855 -61.25 -4.25 -8.22
CA PRO A 855 -60.39 -3.36 -9.00
C PRO A 855 -60.69 -3.47 -10.50
N GLY A 856 -60.94 -2.34 -11.17
CA GLY A 856 -61.34 -2.28 -12.57
C GLY A 856 -62.85 -2.11 -12.81
N ALA A 857 -63.65 -2.08 -11.75
CA ALA A 857 -65.09 -1.82 -11.81
C ALA A 857 -65.48 -0.52 -11.08
N PHE A 858 -66.52 0.14 -11.60
CA PHE A 858 -67.22 1.20 -10.90
C PHE A 858 -68.42 0.63 -10.13
N LEU A 859 -68.86 1.37 -9.12
CA LEU A 859 -70.04 1.08 -8.33
C LEU A 859 -71.14 2.09 -8.67
N LEU A 860 -72.32 1.62 -9.05
CA LEU A 860 -73.53 2.43 -9.16
C LEU A 860 -74.36 2.23 -7.89
N SER A 861 -74.26 3.18 -6.96
CA SER A 861 -75.09 3.22 -5.75
C SER A 861 -76.36 4.02 -6.01
N TYR A 862 -77.53 3.50 -5.64
CA TYR A 862 -78.82 4.19 -5.82
C TYR A 862 -79.85 3.90 -4.72
N LEU A 863 -80.70 4.88 -4.43
CA LEU A 863 -81.67 4.86 -3.34
C LEU A 863 -83.08 5.15 -3.88
N ARG A 864 -83.95 4.12 -3.86
CA ARG A 864 -85.34 4.19 -4.36
C ARG A 864 -86.30 4.67 -3.26
N SER A 865 -86.38 3.91 -2.18
CA SER A 865 -87.20 4.18 -0.99
C SER A 865 -86.32 4.40 0.25
N THR A 866 -85.98 3.33 0.97
CA THR A 866 -85.20 3.34 2.22
C THR A 866 -83.86 2.61 2.10
N ASN A 867 -83.79 1.54 1.31
CA ASN A 867 -82.58 0.74 1.14
C ASN A 867 -81.75 1.23 -0.05
N ILE A 868 -80.44 1.33 0.15
CA ILE A 868 -79.46 1.60 -0.90
C ILE A 868 -79.17 0.29 -1.63
N HIS A 869 -79.12 0.35 -2.95
CA HIS A 869 -78.71 -0.73 -3.83
C HIS A 869 -77.40 -0.39 -4.51
N HIS A 870 -76.55 -1.39 -4.69
CA HIS A 870 -75.28 -1.25 -5.41
C HIS A 870 -75.25 -2.24 -6.57
N GLU A 871 -74.83 -1.77 -7.75
CA GLU A 871 -74.57 -2.63 -8.90
C GLU A 871 -73.21 -2.27 -9.51
N TYR A 872 -72.44 -3.27 -9.95
CA TYR A 872 -71.10 -3.05 -10.52
C TYR A 872 -71.17 -2.80 -12.02
N ILE A 873 -70.30 -1.92 -12.50
CA ILE A 873 -70.10 -1.60 -13.92
C ILE A 873 -68.68 -1.96 -14.30
N SER A 874 -68.51 -2.92 -15.20
CA SER A 874 -67.20 -3.31 -15.73
C SER A 874 -66.74 -2.29 -16.77
N LEU A 875 -65.47 -1.90 -16.72
CA LEU A 875 -64.86 -1.08 -17.76
C LEU A 875 -64.25 -1.94 -18.87
N HIS A 876 -64.48 -1.56 -20.12
CA HIS A 876 -63.89 -2.19 -21.31
C HIS A 876 -63.41 -1.12 -22.31
N PRO A 877 -62.57 -1.47 -23.29
CA PRO A 877 -62.18 -0.56 -24.37
C PRO A 877 -63.40 0.00 -25.14
N ASN A 878 -64.42 -0.84 -25.33
CA ASN A 878 -65.66 -0.51 -26.05
C ASN A 878 -66.73 0.17 -25.17
N GLY A 879 -66.35 0.73 -24.01
CA GLY A 879 -67.24 1.46 -23.09
C GLY A 879 -67.53 0.70 -21.79
N TYR A 880 -68.78 0.78 -21.34
CA TYR A 880 -69.21 0.32 -20.02
C TYR A 880 -70.12 -0.90 -20.11
N ARG A 881 -69.86 -1.92 -19.30
CA ARG A 881 -70.70 -3.12 -19.22
C ARG A 881 -71.57 -3.09 -17.97
N PHE A 882 -72.88 -3.12 -18.16
CA PHE A 882 -73.88 -3.06 -17.08
C PHE A 882 -75.04 -4.01 -17.39
N ARG A 883 -75.48 -4.81 -16.40
CA ARG A 883 -76.52 -5.85 -16.55
C ARG A 883 -76.38 -6.69 -17.83
N ARG A 884 -75.14 -7.17 -18.09
CA ARG A 884 -74.72 -7.93 -19.29
C ARG A 884 -74.79 -7.19 -20.65
N ARG A 885 -75.27 -5.95 -20.71
CA ARG A 885 -75.26 -5.11 -21.93
C ARG A 885 -74.04 -4.19 -21.98
N MET A 886 -73.59 -3.86 -23.20
CA MET A 886 -72.51 -2.91 -23.47
C MET A 886 -73.07 -1.53 -23.81
N PHE A 887 -72.44 -0.48 -23.30
CA PHE A 887 -72.82 0.91 -23.52
C PHE A 887 -71.59 1.76 -23.87
N GLU A 888 -71.55 2.29 -25.09
CA GLU A 888 -70.43 3.12 -25.58
C GLU A 888 -70.24 4.44 -24.81
N LYS A 889 -71.30 4.96 -24.17
CA LYS A 889 -71.31 6.25 -23.47
C LYS A 889 -72.08 6.16 -22.17
N ILE A 890 -71.64 6.92 -21.16
CA ILE A 890 -72.27 6.92 -19.83
C ILE A 890 -73.74 7.33 -19.91
N ASP A 891 -74.10 8.33 -20.72
CA ASP A 891 -75.50 8.77 -20.83
C ASP A 891 -76.44 7.70 -21.42
N LYS A 892 -75.94 6.80 -22.29
CA LYS A 892 -76.71 5.64 -22.78
C LYS A 892 -76.97 4.65 -21.64
N LEU A 893 -75.94 4.37 -20.83
CA LEU A 893 -76.03 3.51 -19.64
C LEU A 893 -76.99 4.12 -18.61
N VAL A 894 -76.89 5.42 -18.34
CA VAL A 894 -77.73 6.15 -17.39
C VAL A 894 -79.19 6.18 -17.84
N LYS A 895 -79.47 6.40 -19.14
CA LYS A 895 -80.82 6.33 -19.69
C LYS A 895 -81.41 4.93 -19.54
N PHE A 896 -80.65 3.90 -19.93
CA PHE A 896 -81.07 2.51 -19.75
C PHE A 896 -81.34 2.17 -18.28
N PHE A 897 -80.45 2.57 -17.36
CA PHE A 897 -80.64 2.43 -15.93
C PHE A 897 -81.94 3.10 -15.47
N GLN A 898 -82.20 4.36 -15.88
CA GLN A 898 -83.40 5.12 -15.52
C GLN A 898 -84.70 4.49 -16.03
N GLU A 899 -84.69 3.87 -17.20
CA GLU A 899 -85.84 3.13 -17.76
C GLU A 899 -86.07 1.78 -17.04
N HIS A 900 -85.01 1.15 -16.51
CA HIS A 900 -85.02 -0.21 -15.95
C HIS A 900 -84.74 -0.23 -14.43
N VAL A 901 -84.99 0.87 -13.71
CA VAL A 901 -84.77 0.98 -12.24
C VAL A 901 -85.66 0.03 -11.46
N ASN A 902 -86.84 -0.31 -11.99
CA ASN A 902 -87.83 -1.16 -11.32
C ASN A 902 -87.69 -2.65 -11.65
N ASP A 903 -86.82 -3.00 -12.60
CA ASP A 903 -86.54 -4.40 -12.92
C ASP A 903 -85.95 -5.12 -11.68
N PRO A 904 -86.32 -6.40 -11.44
CA PRO A 904 -85.67 -7.19 -10.41
C PRO A 904 -84.17 -7.29 -10.71
N VAL A 905 -83.35 -7.01 -9.70
CA VAL A 905 -81.89 -7.16 -9.82
C VAL A 905 -81.59 -8.64 -10.03
N LEU A 906 -81.17 -9.00 -11.24
CA LEU A 906 -80.65 -10.33 -11.52
C LEU A 906 -79.48 -10.59 -10.56
N GLU A 907 -79.55 -11.64 -9.76
CA GLU A 907 -78.48 -11.95 -8.81
C GLU A 907 -77.12 -12.02 -9.53
N PRO A 908 -76.04 -11.54 -8.88
CA PRO A 908 -74.71 -11.52 -9.46
C PRO A 908 -74.21 -12.95 -9.63
N ASN A 909 -74.52 -13.53 -10.79
CA ASN A 909 -73.93 -14.77 -11.26
C ASN A 909 -72.39 -14.64 -11.17
N ARG A 910 -71.69 -15.68 -10.70
CA ARG A 910 -70.23 -15.67 -10.39
C ARG A 910 -69.30 -15.20 -11.54
N SER A 911 -69.86 -14.96 -12.73
CA SER A 911 -69.23 -14.47 -13.95
C SER A 911 -68.51 -13.11 -13.85
N LEU A 912 -68.87 -12.21 -12.91
CA LEU A 912 -68.13 -10.95 -12.73
C LEU A 912 -66.68 -11.18 -12.23
N ALA A 913 -66.42 -12.30 -11.56
CA ALA A 913 -65.08 -12.72 -11.15
C ALA A 913 -64.33 -13.51 -12.24
N ALA A 914 -64.94 -13.76 -13.41
CA ALA A 914 -64.37 -14.62 -14.45
C ALA A 914 -63.60 -13.87 -15.57
N MET A 915 -63.48 -12.55 -15.48
CA MET A 915 -62.71 -11.72 -16.42
C MET A 915 -61.50 -11.00 -15.80
N VAL A 916 -61.12 -11.37 -14.57
CA VAL A 916 -59.86 -10.96 -13.92
C VAL A 916 -59.18 -12.21 -13.37
N PRO A 917 -57.91 -12.51 -13.70
CA PRO A 917 -57.28 -13.75 -13.23
C PRO A 917 -57.10 -13.78 -11.70
N MET A 918 -57.61 -14.83 -11.07
CA MET A 918 -57.55 -14.96 -9.62
C MET A 918 -56.15 -15.27 -9.07
N LYS A 919 -55.94 -14.78 -7.85
CA LYS A 919 -54.87 -15.14 -6.92
C LYS A 919 -55.07 -16.58 -6.44
N GLY A 920 -54.02 -17.38 -6.34
CA GLY A 920 -54.08 -18.69 -5.69
C GLY A 920 -54.32 -18.58 -4.16
N PRO A 921 -54.68 -19.68 -3.47
CA PRO A 921 -54.96 -19.64 -2.04
C PRO A 921 -53.70 -19.32 -1.23
N ALA A 922 -53.80 -18.43 -0.25
CA ALA A 922 -52.78 -18.29 0.79
C ALA A 922 -52.99 -19.37 1.86
N PRO A 923 -51.91 -19.93 2.45
CA PRO A 923 -52.04 -20.89 3.54
C PRO A 923 -52.61 -20.23 4.80
N ALA A 924 -53.49 -20.94 5.51
CA ALA A 924 -54.03 -20.47 6.77
C ALA A 924 -52.95 -20.52 7.87
N ALA A 925 -52.72 -19.39 8.53
CA ALA A 925 -52.01 -19.36 9.80
C ALA A 925 -52.98 -19.72 10.93
N SER A 926 -52.72 -20.82 11.63
CA SER A 926 -53.42 -21.18 12.88
C SER A 926 -52.69 -20.58 14.09
N PRO A 927 -53.40 -20.23 15.17
CA PRO A 927 -52.83 -19.42 16.26
C PRO A 927 -51.96 -20.23 17.22
N ALA A 928 -51.02 -19.54 17.87
CA ALA A 928 -50.21 -20.11 18.95
C ALA A 928 -51.03 -20.24 20.25
N VAL A 929 -50.96 -21.41 20.88
CA VAL A 929 -51.33 -21.61 22.29
C VAL A 929 -50.27 -22.50 22.94
N ASN A 930 -49.76 -22.07 24.10
CA ASN A 930 -48.79 -22.82 24.90
C ASN A 930 -49.47 -23.99 25.61
N THR A 931 -48.90 -25.21 25.59
CA THR A 931 -48.59 -25.93 26.84
C THR A 931 -47.55 -27.04 26.70
N TRP A 932 -46.83 -27.22 27.80
CA TRP A 932 -45.86 -28.23 28.20
C TRP A 932 -46.29 -29.70 27.98
N GLY A 933 -45.32 -30.60 27.84
CA GLY A 933 -45.37 -31.89 28.55
C GLY A 933 -45.04 -33.17 27.77
N VAL A 934 -43.91 -33.79 28.16
CA VAL A 934 -43.67 -35.25 28.27
C VAL A 934 -43.72 -36.10 26.99
N ALA A 935 -42.65 -36.90 26.81
CA ALA A 935 -42.54 -37.93 25.79
C ALA A 935 -43.13 -39.27 26.28
N GLU A 936 -43.72 -40.06 25.38
CA GLU A 936 -43.65 -41.52 25.52
C GLU A 936 -43.67 -42.28 24.18
N ARG A 937 -43.36 -43.58 24.28
CA ARG A 937 -42.97 -44.49 23.21
C ARG A 937 -44.19 -45.20 22.59
N GLN A 938 -44.08 -45.63 21.32
CA GLN A 938 -44.11 -47.06 20.89
C GLN A 938 -44.47 -47.24 19.40
N SER A 939 -43.60 -47.93 18.67
CA SER A 939 -43.92 -48.77 17.49
C SER A 939 -44.47 -50.14 17.99
N PRO A 940 -44.90 -51.14 17.16
CA PRO A 940 -44.69 -51.29 15.71
C PRO A 940 -45.82 -52.00 14.89
N ALA A 941 -45.52 -52.34 13.62
CA ALA A 941 -45.95 -53.58 12.91
C ALA A 941 -47.43 -53.72 12.47
N ASN A 942 -47.81 -54.44 11.39
CA ASN A 942 -47.12 -54.94 10.17
C ASN A 942 -48.18 -55.52 9.19
N TRP A 943 -47.83 -55.66 7.90
CA TRP A 943 -48.24 -56.76 6.98
C TRP A 943 -49.73 -56.86 6.52
N ASP A 944 -50.07 -57.41 5.34
CA ASP A 944 -49.32 -57.58 4.07
C ASP A 944 -50.26 -57.89 2.88
N GLY A 945 -49.75 -57.74 1.64
CA GLY A 945 -50.26 -58.37 0.40
C GLY A 945 -51.47 -57.72 -0.31
N GLY A 946 -51.57 -57.72 -1.65
CA GLY A 946 -50.63 -58.17 -2.69
C GLY A 946 -51.21 -58.03 -4.11
N GLY A 947 -50.39 -58.10 -5.16
CA GLY A 947 -50.85 -58.02 -6.57
C GLY A 947 -49.74 -58.16 -7.63
N TRP A 948 -49.81 -59.23 -8.43
CA TRP A 948 -48.88 -59.64 -9.49
C TRP A 948 -49.39 -59.24 -10.90
N ASN A 949 -48.72 -59.37 -12.06
CA ASN A 949 -47.32 -59.38 -12.53
C ASN A 949 -47.31 -59.77 -14.05
N ALA A 950 -46.53 -59.11 -14.93
CA ALA A 950 -46.18 -59.57 -16.30
C ALA A 950 -45.06 -58.65 -16.91
N VAL A 951 -43.81 -59.06 -17.25
CA VAL A 951 -43.28 -60.12 -18.16
C VAL A 951 -43.38 -59.68 -19.65
N LYS A 952 -42.32 -59.66 -20.50
CA LYS A 952 -41.06 -60.44 -20.58
C LYS A 952 -39.88 -59.69 -21.26
N SER A 953 -38.70 -60.32 -21.29
CA SER A 953 -37.41 -59.82 -21.79
C SER A 953 -37.02 -60.29 -23.21
N SER A 954 -35.98 -59.68 -23.82
CA SER A 954 -34.68 -60.30 -24.22
C SER A 954 -33.99 -59.63 -25.43
N ASN A 955 -32.66 -59.83 -25.52
CA ASN A 955 -31.78 -59.70 -26.70
C ASN A 955 -31.51 -58.29 -27.32
N GLN A 956 -30.34 -58.00 -27.93
CA GLN A 956 -28.99 -58.60 -27.86
C GLN A 956 -27.94 -57.67 -28.55
N GLN A 957 -26.68 -57.76 -28.08
CA GLN A 957 -25.42 -57.73 -28.86
C GLN A 957 -24.96 -56.54 -29.76
N VAL A 958 -23.87 -55.92 -29.26
CA VAL A 958 -22.53 -55.60 -29.86
C VAL A 958 -22.28 -54.93 -31.22
N ASN A 959 -21.27 -54.06 -31.14
CA ASN A 959 -20.04 -53.92 -31.96
C ASN A 959 -19.94 -52.90 -33.10
N TRP A 960 -19.15 -51.87 -32.78
CA TRP A 960 -17.79 -51.62 -33.29
C TRP A 960 -17.49 -51.38 -34.78
N GLU A 961 -16.70 -50.30 -34.91
CA GLU A 961 -15.57 -50.08 -35.82
C GLU A 961 -15.81 -49.50 -37.23
N ARG A 962 -15.12 -48.36 -37.41
CA ARG A 962 -14.27 -47.98 -38.55
C ARG A 962 -14.79 -48.32 -39.96
N LEU A 963 -14.80 -47.30 -40.81
CA LEU A 963 -13.69 -47.09 -41.76
C LEU A 963 -13.82 -45.78 -42.55
N SER A 964 -12.66 -45.28 -42.99
CA SER A 964 -12.45 -44.45 -44.19
C SER A 964 -13.16 -43.09 -44.32
N GLY A 965 -12.38 -42.02 -44.27
CA GLY A 965 -12.64 -40.86 -45.15
C GLY A 965 -12.40 -41.23 -46.62
N PRO A 966 -12.80 -40.36 -47.56
CA PRO A 966 -11.74 -39.74 -48.36
C PRO A 966 -11.94 -38.25 -48.68
N ASN A 967 -10.81 -37.64 -49.04
CA ASN A 967 -10.58 -36.30 -49.58
C ASN A 967 -11.65 -35.73 -50.55
N ALA A 968 -11.91 -34.41 -50.43
CA ALA A 968 -11.82 -33.47 -51.57
C ALA A 968 -11.83 -31.99 -51.10
N LEU A 969 -10.66 -31.36 -51.03
CA LEU A 969 -10.47 -29.95 -51.43
C LEU A 969 -10.46 -29.93 -52.99
N PRO A 970 -10.72 -28.83 -53.73
CA PRO A 970 -10.41 -27.42 -53.40
C PRO A 970 -11.40 -26.37 -53.99
N GLY A 971 -10.99 -25.10 -54.12
CA GLY A 971 -11.37 -24.28 -55.29
C GLY A 971 -12.05 -22.92 -55.04
N HIS A 972 -11.41 -21.86 -55.54
CA HIS A 972 -11.98 -20.51 -55.65
C HIS A 972 -13.17 -20.43 -56.64
N THR A 973 -14.07 -19.45 -56.46
CA THR A 973 -14.31 -18.40 -57.49
C THR A 973 -15.19 -17.23 -57.01
N ASN A 974 -14.70 -16.02 -57.26
CA ASN A 974 -15.37 -14.79 -57.75
C ASN A 974 -16.92 -14.70 -57.66
N ASN A 975 -17.52 -13.74 -56.95
CA ASN A 975 -17.64 -12.28 -57.23
C ASN A 975 -19.11 -11.92 -57.64
N TRP A 976 -19.40 -10.63 -57.88
CA TRP A 976 -20.69 -9.98 -58.19
C TRP A 976 -21.55 -9.64 -56.93
N GLY A 977 -21.70 -8.38 -56.50
CA GLY A 977 -20.97 -7.16 -56.89
C GLY A 977 -21.67 -5.85 -56.46
N THR A 978 -20.88 -4.77 -56.31
CA THR A 978 -21.26 -3.31 -56.32
C THR A 978 -22.26 -2.78 -55.27
N ALA A 979 -22.10 -1.62 -54.63
CA ALA A 979 -21.06 -0.56 -54.60
C ALA A 979 -21.25 0.29 -53.29
N GLY A 980 -20.36 1.18 -52.81
CA GLY A 980 -19.00 1.60 -53.19
C GLY A 980 -18.58 2.90 -52.44
N GLY A 981 -17.29 3.08 -52.12
CA GLY A 981 -16.70 4.28 -51.47
C GLY A 981 -16.68 4.21 -49.92
N SER A 982 -15.56 4.02 -49.20
CA SER A 982 -14.31 4.82 -49.11
C SER A 982 -14.51 6.21 -48.49
N GLY A 983 -13.92 6.57 -47.34
CA GLY A 983 -13.05 5.80 -46.42
C GLY A 983 -12.40 6.72 -45.36
N GLY A 984 -11.61 6.18 -44.42
CA GLY A 984 -10.67 6.98 -43.62
C GLY A 984 -10.54 6.67 -42.11
N PHE A 985 -9.47 5.93 -41.77
CA PHE A 985 -8.68 5.95 -40.52
C PHE A 985 -9.30 5.75 -39.12
N GLY A 986 -8.53 5.04 -38.27
CA GLY A 986 -8.27 5.55 -36.91
C GLY A 986 -8.59 4.63 -35.73
N GLU A 987 -7.66 3.72 -35.43
CA GLU A 987 -7.33 3.19 -34.09
C GLU A 987 -8.37 2.39 -33.28
N SER A 988 -7.87 1.32 -32.65
CA SER A 988 -8.63 0.35 -31.86
C SER A 988 -8.21 0.42 -30.40
N TRP A 989 -9.15 0.81 -29.53
CA TRP A 989 -9.14 0.39 -28.12
C TRP A 989 -10.56 -0.01 -27.69
N MET A 990 -10.73 -1.31 -27.46
CA MET A 990 -11.87 -1.91 -26.76
C MET A 990 -11.28 -2.72 -25.58
N ARG A 991 -11.84 -2.64 -24.37
CA ARG A 991 -13.12 -3.25 -23.93
C ARG A 991 -13.09 -4.80 -24.10
N GLU A 992 -13.62 -5.61 -23.19
CA GLU A 992 -14.47 -5.29 -22.02
C GLU A 992 -14.44 -6.39 -20.96
N SER A 993 -14.94 -6.04 -19.78
CA SER A 993 -15.46 -6.95 -18.76
C SER A 993 -16.66 -7.78 -19.26
N GLY A 994 -16.96 -8.94 -18.67
CA GLY A 994 -18.05 -9.79 -19.19
C GLY A 994 -18.53 -11.00 -18.37
N GLN A 995 -18.86 -10.80 -17.08
CA GLN A 995 -19.92 -11.51 -16.32
C GLN A 995 -20.22 -13.04 -16.48
N ALA A 996 -19.96 -13.76 -15.37
CA ALA A 996 -20.96 -14.38 -14.47
C ALA A 996 -21.90 -15.55 -14.85
N GLY A 997 -21.98 -16.52 -13.93
CA GLY A 997 -23.21 -17.23 -13.49
C GLY A 997 -23.24 -18.76 -13.66
N PHE A 998 -23.93 -19.60 -12.86
CA PHE A 998 -24.38 -19.64 -11.45
C PHE A 998 -25.16 -20.99 -11.24
N ASN A 999 -25.02 -21.65 -10.07
CA ASN A 999 -25.95 -22.60 -9.39
C ASN A 999 -26.21 -24.10 -9.76
N GLY A 1000 -26.13 -24.96 -8.70
CA GLY A 1000 -27.05 -26.09 -8.38
C GLY A 1000 -26.49 -27.53 -8.47
N TRP A 1001 -26.81 -28.54 -7.62
CA TRP A 1001 -27.47 -28.65 -6.29
C TRP A 1001 -27.28 -30.11 -5.72
N GLU A 1002 -27.69 -30.39 -4.46
CA GLU A 1002 -27.83 -31.72 -3.77
C GLU A 1002 -26.51 -32.48 -3.36
N LYS A 1003 -26.29 -32.90 -2.08
CA LYS A 1003 -26.87 -33.96 -1.20
C LYS A 1003 -26.44 -35.39 -1.58
N ASP A 1004 -26.11 -36.34 -0.69
CA ASP A 1004 -26.43 -36.50 0.75
C ASP A 1004 -25.46 -37.47 1.51
N SER A 1005 -25.64 -37.60 2.84
CA SER A 1005 -25.24 -38.73 3.74
C SER A 1005 -23.85 -38.84 4.43
N ARG A 1006 -23.89 -39.21 5.72
CA ARG A 1006 -22.78 -39.59 6.65
C ARG A 1006 -22.66 -41.14 6.80
N PRO A 1007 -21.72 -41.71 7.59
CA PRO A 1007 -21.73 -41.74 9.08
C PRO A 1007 -20.40 -41.23 9.70
N ASP A 1008 -20.34 -40.51 10.83
CA ASP A 1008 -20.68 -40.80 12.25
C ASP A 1008 -19.62 -41.60 13.06
N HIS A 1009 -18.98 -40.87 13.99
CA HIS A 1009 -18.45 -41.22 15.33
C HIS A 1009 -17.48 -42.40 15.58
N HIS A 1010 -16.37 -42.08 16.28
CA HIS A 1010 -16.07 -42.67 17.61
C HIS A 1010 -15.18 -41.73 18.46
N ALA A 1011 -15.16 -41.94 19.79
CA ALA A 1011 -14.51 -41.08 20.79
C ALA A 1011 -13.73 -41.87 21.86
N GLY A 1012 -12.77 -41.23 22.54
CA GLY A 1012 -12.02 -41.71 23.73
C GLY A 1012 -10.86 -40.74 24.03
N ARG A 1013 -10.73 -40.14 25.24
CA ARG A 1013 -10.21 -40.70 26.52
C ARG A 1013 -8.82 -41.34 26.37
N GLY A 1014 -7.79 -41.06 27.20
CA GLY A 1014 -7.65 -40.18 28.37
C GLY A 1014 -6.46 -40.62 29.27
N SER A 1015 -6.11 -39.81 30.29
CA SER A 1015 -5.28 -40.16 31.48
C SER A 1015 -3.74 -40.38 31.39
N SER A 1016 -2.98 -39.34 31.76
CA SER A 1016 -2.19 -39.17 33.03
C SER A 1016 -1.25 -40.25 33.62
N ILE A 1017 -0.22 -39.75 34.36
CA ILE A 1017 0.82 -40.39 35.24
C ILE A 1017 2.13 -40.69 34.48
N GLY A 1018 3.36 -40.35 34.92
CA GLY A 1018 3.96 -39.65 36.08
C GLY A 1018 5.47 -40.03 36.15
N GLY A 1019 6.45 -39.34 36.77
CA GLY A 1019 6.57 -38.05 37.48
C GLY A 1019 7.97 -37.89 38.13
N ARG A 1020 8.20 -36.79 38.90
CA ARG A 1020 9.37 -36.49 39.80
C ARG A 1020 10.70 -36.15 39.10
N PHE A 1021 11.61 -35.27 39.57
CA PHE A 1021 11.86 -34.54 40.85
C PHE A 1021 12.69 -33.23 40.53
N SER A 1022 13.07 -32.26 41.40
CA SER A 1022 12.68 -31.87 42.79
C SER A 1022 13.26 -30.49 43.23
N GLY A 1023 12.41 -29.51 43.56
CA GLY A 1023 12.69 -28.43 44.55
C GLY A 1023 13.53 -27.22 44.12
N ALA A 1024 13.43 -26.02 44.73
CA ALA A 1024 12.51 -25.46 45.75
C ALA A 1024 12.42 -23.92 45.49
N ALA A 1025 11.25 -23.25 45.52
CA ALA A 1025 10.52 -22.67 46.67
C ALA A 1025 11.33 -21.56 47.42
N PHE A 1026 10.79 -20.39 47.84
CA PHE A 1026 9.46 -20.09 48.37
C PHE A 1026 8.96 -18.63 48.11
N ARG A 1027 7.66 -18.43 48.41
CA ARG A 1027 6.80 -17.21 48.54
C ARG A 1027 7.46 -15.92 49.09
N GLY A 1028 6.88 -14.72 48.96
CA GLY A 1028 5.62 -14.28 48.35
C GLY A 1028 4.78 -13.33 49.26
N GLY A 1029 3.84 -12.58 48.67
CA GLY A 1029 2.97 -11.59 49.37
C GLY A 1029 3.67 -10.24 49.64
N GLY A 1030 2.98 -9.11 49.83
CA GLY A 1030 1.54 -8.85 49.77
C GLY A 1030 1.21 -7.42 50.26
N ARG A 1031 0.38 -6.72 49.47
CA ARG A 1031 -0.66 -5.71 49.80
C ARG A 1031 -0.67 -4.96 51.16
N LEU A 1032 -1.27 -3.76 51.07
CA LEU A 1032 -1.66 -2.80 52.14
C LEU A 1032 -0.50 -1.88 52.58
N GLY A 1033 -0.71 -0.59 52.82
CA GLY A 1033 -1.92 0.22 52.71
C GLY A 1033 -1.69 1.68 53.15
N ARG A 1034 -2.78 2.47 53.14
CA ARG A 1034 -3.01 3.80 53.76
C ARG A 1034 -1.95 4.28 54.78
N GLY A 1035 -1.58 5.55 54.86
CA GLY A 1035 -2.21 6.79 54.35
C GLY A 1035 -1.99 7.93 55.36
N ASP A 1036 -2.38 9.16 55.00
CA ASP A 1036 -2.40 10.39 55.84
C ASP A 1036 -1.04 10.86 56.43
N GLY A 1037 -0.69 12.14 56.46
CA GLY A 1037 -1.34 13.36 55.95
C GLY A 1037 -0.92 14.61 56.73
N TYR A 1038 -1.23 15.81 56.20
CA TYR A 1038 -1.24 17.12 56.89
C TYR A 1038 0.16 17.71 57.30
N ARG A 1039 0.42 19.04 57.32
CA ARG A 1039 -0.41 20.24 57.04
C ARG A 1039 0.44 21.51 56.77
N GLY A 1040 -0.05 22.40 55.90
CA GLY A 1040 0.15 23.86 55.98
C GLY A 1040 1.40 24.47 55.30
N GLY A 1041 1.33 25.65 54.67
CA GLY A 1041 0.12 26.43 54.32
C GLY A 1041 0.37 27.87 53.81
N PHE A 1042 -0.56 28.35 52.99
CA PHE A 1042 -1.00 29.75 52.76
C PHE A 1042 -0.11 30.82 52.10
N GLY A 1043 -0.60 31.30 50.95
CA GLY A 1043 -0.74 32.75 50.61
C GLY A 1043 0.33 33.38 49.71
N GLY A 1044 0.01 34.29 48.77
CA GLY A 1044 -1.30 34.70 48.26
C GLY A 1044 -1.32 36.06 47.51
N ARG A 1045 -2.02 36.10 46.37
CA ARG A 1045 -2.68 37.26 45.69
C ARG A 1045 -1.88 38.52 45.24
N GLY A 1046 -2.15 38.90 43.98
CA GLY A 1046 -2.29 40.29 43.51
C GLY A 1046 -1.19 40.77 42.55
N GLY A 1047 -1.44 41.52 41.46
CA GLY A 1047 -2.71 41.96 40.85
C GLY A 1047 -2.73 43.45 40.50
N ARG A 1048 -3.06 43.76 39.23
CA ARG A 1048 -3.41 45.07 38.60
C ARG A 1048 -2.27 45.88 37.92
N ALA A 1049 -2.55 46.27 36.67
CA ALA A 1049 -2.03 47.48 36.00
C ALA A 1049 -2.74 48.74 36.57
N PRO A 1050 -2.29 50.00 36.27
CA PRO A 1050 -2.85 50.72 35.09
C PRO A 1050 -2.03 51.90 34.51
N GLY A 1051 -2.56 52.57 33.47
CA GLY A 1051 -2.16 53.93 32.98
C GLY A 1051 -1.94 53.96 31.46
N ARG A 1052 -2.72 54.57 30.55
CA ARG A 1052 -3.35 55.91 30.40
C ARG A 1052 -2.37 57.11 30.25
N GLY A 1053 -2.44 57.79 29.09
CA GLY A 1053 -1.88 59.12 28.83
C GLY A 1053 -1.66 59.38 27.32
N GLY A 1054 -1.80 60.61 26.81
CA GLY A 1054 -1.60 60.92 25.37
C GLY A 1054 -1.54 62.42 25.04
N ARG A 1055 -1.41 62.77 23.72
CA ARG A 1055 -1.11 64.10 23.11
C ARG A 1055 0.34 64.60 23.41
N TRP A 1056 1.10 65.27 22.52
CA TRP A 1056 0.93 65.95 21.20
C TRP A 1056 2.20 65.68 20.32
N GLY A 1057 2.40 66.10 19.06
CA GLY A 1057 1.56 66.71 18.01
C GLY A 1057 2.29 67.73 17.09
N ARG A 1058 2.18 67.60 15.74
CA ARG A 1058 2.75 68.44 14.63
C ARG A 1058 4.28 68.35 14.39
N GLU A 1059 4.84 68.52 13.17
CA GLU A 1059 4.36 68.95 11.82
C GLU A 1059 4.70 67.85 10.75
N GLY A 1060 4.03 67.64 9.60
CA GLY A 1060 3.88 68.47 8.38
C GLY A 1060 4.69 67.81 7.21
N GLN A 1061 4.24 67.61 5.96
CA GLN A 1061 3.06 68.03 5.19
C GLN A 1061 2.61 66.99 4.11
N SER A 1062 1.33 67.06 3.71
CA SER A 1062 0.67 66.76 2.39
C SER A 1062 1.28 65.79 1.34
N ASN A 1063 0.52 65.00 0.56
CA ASN A 1063 -0.95 64.90 0.39
C ASN A 1063 -1.37 63.57 -0.31
N ARG A 1064 -2.47 62.95 0.18
CA ARG A 1064 -3.70 62.48 -0.52
C ARG A 1064 -3.62 61.72 -1.87
N THR A 1065 -4.50 60.76 -2.24
CA THR A 1065 -5.61 59.93 -1.65
C THR A 1065 -5.95 58.91 -2.76
N ALA A 1066 -6.14 57.59 -2.61
CA ALA A 1066 -6.91 56.77 -1.66
C ALA A 1066 -8.42 56.61 -1.99
N TRP A 1067 -8.95 55.41 -1.67
CA TRP A 1067 -10.36 54.93 -1.70
C TRP A 1067 -10.93 54.48 -3.08
N GLY A 1068 -11.65 53.35 -3.20
CA GLY A 1068 -11.91 52.26 -2.24
C GLY A 1068 -13.17 51.42 -2.56
N GLN A 1069 -13.28 50.24 -1.95
CA GLN A 1069 -14.47 49.35 -1.84
C GLN A 1069 -14.92 48.55 -3.10
N GLY A 1070 -15.30 47.28 -2.88
CA GLY A 1070 -16.12 46.47 -3.80
C GLY A 1070 -17.61 46.50 -3.35
N PRO A 1071 -18.45 45.45 -3.58
CA PRO A 1071 -18.21 44.22 -4.35
C PRO A 1071 -19.35 43.82 -5.33
N GLY A 1072 -19.03 42.90 -6.26
CA GLY A 1072 -19.97 41.90 -6.82
C GLY A 1072 -20.93 42.30 -7.94
N ARG A 1073 -20.99 41.47 -8.99
CA ARG A 1073 -22.23 40.87 -9.55
C ARG A 1073 -21.95 39.97 -10.77
N THR A 1074 -22.64 38.81 -10.80
CA THR A 1074 -23.16 38.06 -11.96
C THR A 1074 -22.28 37.90 -13.22
N GLY A 1075 -21.86 36.66 -13.49
CA GLY A 1075 -21.71 36.17 -14.87
C GLY A 1075 -22.98 35.41 -15.30
N TRP A 1076 -23.44 35.59 -16.54
CA TRP A 1076 -24.46 34.79 -17.25
C TRP A 1076 -24.37 35.07 -18.77
N GLY A 1077 -24.65 34.06 -19.62
CA GLY A 1077 -24.78 34.15 -21.09
C GLY A 1077 -23.49 33.79 -21.85
N GLN A 1078 -23.31 32.59 -22.42
CA GLN A 1078 -24.01 31.90 -23.55
C GLN A 1078 -23.72 32.46 -24.96
N GLY A 1079 -23.21 31.57 -25.82
CA GLY A 1079 -23.86 31.30 -27.13
C GLY A 1079 -23.06 31.57 -28.42
N LEU A 1080 -22.76 30.47 -29.14
CA LEU A 1080 -22.81 30.33 -30.63
C LEU A 1080 -21.84 31.20 -31.48
N SER A 1081 -21.39 30.82 -32.69
CA SER A 1081 -21.39 29.57 -33.47
C SER A 1081 -20.46 29.75 -34.69
N THR A 1082 -20.20 28.67 -35.46
CA THR A 1082 -19.83 28.67 -36.92
C THR A 1082 -18.52 29.37 -37.36
N SER A 1083 -17.78 28.95 -38.40
CA SER A 1083 -17.84 27.75 -39.26
C SER A 1083 -16.65 27.73 -40.26
N ASN A 1084 -16.33 26.52 -40.73
CA ASN A 1084 -15.86 26.18 -42.09
C ASN A 1084 -14.45 26.51 -42.61
N ASP A 1085 -14.03 25.57 -43.47
CA ASP A 1085 -13.04 25.62 -44.57
C ASP A 1085 -11.57 25.98 -44.24
N GLY A 1086 -10.55 25.22 -44.69
CA GLY A 1086 -10.54 24.03 -45.55
C GLY A 1086 -9.60 24.21 -46.75
N ARG A 1087 -8.88 23.13 -47.10
CA ARG A 1087 -7.94 22.95 -48.24
C ARG A 1087 -6.49 23.41 -48.04
N VAL A 1088 -5.47 22.80 -48.67
CA VAL A 1088 -5.18 21.39 -49.05
C VAL A 1088 -3.80 21.33 -49.76
N PHE A 1089 -3.12 20.17 -49.72
CA PHE A 1089 -1.84 19.82 -50.38
C PHE A 1089 -0.56 20.60 -49.93
N GLY A 1090 0.61 19.96 -49.82
CA GLY A 1090 0.88 18.53 -49.91
C GLY A 1090 2.37 18.16 -49.76
N SER A 1091 2.62 16.89 -49.40
CA SER A 1091 3.72 16.01 -49.85
C SER A 1091 5.17 16.53 -49.82
N LYS A 1092 6.04 15.96 -48.96
CA LYS A 1092 6.93 14.79 -49.25
C LYS A 1092 8.21 15.21 -50.03
N ASP A 1093 9.41 14.68 -49.80
CA ASP A 1093 9.85 13.33 -49.40
C ASP A 1093 11.22 13.38 -48.66
N GLU A 1094 11.67 12.20 -48.21
CA GLU A 1094 12.98 11.93 -47.59
C GLU A 1094 14.08 11.68 -48.64
N GLY A 1095 15.38 11.75 -48.30
CA GLY A 1095 16.40 11.01 -49.08
C GLY A 1095 17.86 11.47 -49.11
N TRP A 1096 18.65 11.03 -48.12
CA TRP A 1096 20.04 10.54 -48.19
C TRP A 1096 20.90 10.70 -49.48
N GLY A 1097 22.17 11.13 -49.32
CA GLY A 1097 23.27 10.62 -50.16
C GLY A 1097 24.53 11.50 -50.37
N GLN A 1098 25.64 11.08 -49.77
CA GLN A 1098 27.09 11.20 -50.16
C GLN A 1098 27.58 12.29 -51.16
N GLY A 1099 28.78 12.85 -50.91
CA GLY A 1099 29.54 13.53 -51.99
C GLY A 1099 30.78 14.33 -51.59
N THR A 1100 31.96 13.73 -51.75
CA THR A 1100 33.32 14.29 -51.69
C THR A 1100 33.60 15.57 -52.50
N SER A 1101 34.59 16.39 -52.07
CA SER A 1101 35.87 16.68 -52.80
C SER A 1101 36.38 18.15 -52.78
N SER A 1102 37.71 18.29 -52.95
CA SER A 1102 38.51 19.53 -53.23
C SER A 1102 38.59 20.60 -52.13
N GLY A 1103 39.68 21.37 -51.97
CA GLY A 1103 41.00 21.35 -52.62
C GLY A 1103 41.66 22.75 -52.66
N ALA A 1104 43.01 22.83 -52.62
CA ALA A 1104 43.88 24.03 -52.56
C ALA A 1104 43.97 24.72 -51.16
N ASN A 1105 45.12 24.75 -50.46
CA ASN A 1105 46.42 25.43 -50.71
C ASN A 1105 46.37 26.93 -50.31
N ASP A 1106 47.30 27.55 -49.57
CA ASP A 1106 48.73 27.34 -49.25
C ASP A 1106 49.05 27.93 -47.85
N ALA A 1107 50.21 27.79 -47.17
CA ALA A 1107 51.33 26.84 -47.18
C ALA A 1107 52.27 27.14 -45.97
N THR A 1108 53.04 26.14 -45.51
CA THR A 1108 54.29 26.23 -44.68
C THR A 1108 54.27 26.96 -43.31
N GLY A 1109 54.98 26.49 -42.26
CA GLY A 1109 55.72 25.24 -42.10
C GLY A 1109 56.80 25.30 -40.99
N TRP A 1110 56.79 24.31 -40.10
CA TRP A 1110 57.92 23.68 -39.39
C TRP A 1110 59.00 24.52 -38.67
N GLY A 1111 59.23 24.22 -37.38
CA GLY A 1111 60.40 24.68 -36.63
C GLY A 1111 60.46 24.18 -35.17
N GLN A 1112 61.03 22.99 -34.96
CA GLN A 1112 61.51 22.58 -33.62
C GLN A 1112 62.89 23.20 -33.36
N SER A 1113 63.13 23.69 -32.14
CA SER A 1113 64.32 23.30 -31.34
C SER A 1113 64.33 24.01 -29.98
N GLN A 1114 64.73 23.28 -28.94
CA GLN A 1114 65.20 23.87 -27.67
C GLN A 1114 66.49 24.66 -27.88
N VAL A 1115 66.88 25.50 -26.90
CA VAL A 1115 68.19 25.41 -26.22
C VAL A 1115 68.25 26.40 -25.03
N GLU A 1116 68.62 25.86 -23.87
CA GLU A 1116 69.42 26.41 -22.76
C GLU A 1116 69.29 27.90 -22.39
N ARG A 1117 68.78 28.22 -21.18
CA ARG A 1117 69.51 28.26 -19.89
C ARG A 1117 70.72 29.22 -19.89
N LYS A 1118 70.67 30.18 -18.95
CA LYS A 1118 71.74 30.89 -18.20
C LYS A 1118 71.14 32.19 -17.65
N ASP A 1119 71.54 32.79 -16.53
CA ASP A 1119 72.34 32.35 -15.37
C ASP A 1119 72.05 33.35 -14.22
N GLY A 1120 72.19 32.92 -12.96
CA GLY A 1120 72.18 33.81 -11.79
C GLY A 1120 70.84 34.43 -11.39
N GLY A 1121 70.64 34.86 -10.15
CA GLY A 1121 71.57 34.83 -9.02
C GLY A 1121 70.99 35.57 -7.82
N SER A 1122 70.73 34.82 -6.75
CA SER A 1122 71.19 35.13 -5.38
C SER A 1122 71.25 36.60 -4.92
N SER A 1123 70.29 36.96 -4.06
CA SER A 1123 70.49 37.50 -2.69
C SER A 1123 71.33 38.77 -2.41
N THR A 1124 70.91 39.46 -1.35
CA THR A 1124 71.60 40.49 -0.54
C THR A 1124 71.54 41.94 -1.03
N GLY A 1125 71.55 42.87 -0.07
CA GLY A 1125 71.55 44.32 -0.29
C GLY A 1125 70.16 44.96 -0.19
N TRP A 1126 69.89 45.97 0.63
CA TRP A 1126 70.46 46.47 1.91
C TRP A 1126 69.52 47.63 2.38
N GLU A 1127 69.77 48.19 3.56
CA GLU A 1127 69.21 49.46 4.07
C GLU A 1127 67.69 49.55 4.37
N ASP A 1128 67.25 50.28 5.40
CA ASP A 1128 67.81 50.39 6.76
C ASP A 1128 66.75 51.00 7.70
N ALA A 1129 66.97 50.89 9.01
CA ALA A 1129 66.24 51.71 9.99
C ALA A 1129 66.70 53.19 9.92
N PRO A 1130 66.02 54.11 10.61
CA PRO A 1130 66.60 54.44 11.92
C PRO A 1130 65.60 54.68 13.05
N ALA A 1131 66.15 54.41 14.23
CA ALA A 1131 65.60 54.48 15.58
C ALA A 1131 65.22 55.87 16.10
N ALA A 1132 64.85 55.88 17.40
CA ALA A 1132 64.80 57.01 18.35
C ALA A 1132 63.50 57.87 18.34
N THR A 1133 62.90 58.27 19.47
CA THR A 1133 63.27 58.07 20.90
C THR A 1133 62.07 58.26 21.85
N ALA A 1134 62.21 57.71 23.07
CA ALA A 1134 61.57 57.98 24.38
C ALA A 1134 60.75 59.30 24.59
N SER A 1135 59.86 59.45 25.59
CA SER A 1135 59.89 58.95 26.98
C SER A 1135 58.62 59.26 27.83
N LYS A 1136 58.54 58.64 29.03
CA LYS A 1136 57.67 58.93 30.21
C LYS A 1136 56.17 58.57 30.08
N SER A 1137 55.53 57.96 31.09
CA SER A 1137 55.96 57.37 32.39
C SER A 1137 54.88 56.35 32.83
N GLY A 1138 55.20 55.17 33.36
CA GLY A 1138 55.33 54.90 34.82
C GLY A 1138 53.95 54.90 35.51
N TRP A 1139 53.52 53.94 36.32
CA TRP A 1139 54.18 52.93 37.19
C TRP A 1139 53.42 51.59 36.99
N GLY A 1140 53.87 50.37 37.32
CA GLY A 1140 54.70 49.84 38.42
C GLY A 1140 53.98 48.52 38.81
N ASP A 1141 54.63 47.36 38.67
CA ASP A 1141 55.30 46.65 39.77
C ASP A 1141 54.38 46.32 40.96
N ASP A 1142 53.97 45.04 41.07
CA ASP A 1142 54.25 44.16 42.23
C ASP A 1142 53.35 42.90 42.28
N GLY A 1143 53.91 41.80 42.82
CA GLY A 1143 53.17 40.61 43.29
C GLY A 1143 52.78 39.60 42.19
N GLY A 1144 53.23 38.35 42.19
CA GLY A 1144 53.64 37.51 43.32
C GLY A 1144 52.43 36.67 43.76
N TRP A 1145 52.37 35.38 43.42
CA TRP A 1145 52.98 34.28 44.19
C TRP A 1145 52.44 34.16 45.62
N GLY A 1146 52.07 32.93 45.99
CA GLY A 1146 51.73 32.54 47.36
C GLY A 1146 50.23 32.38 47.53
N GLN A 1147 49.75 31.14 47.70
CA GLN A 1147 49.70 30.42 48.97
C GLN A 1147 48.44 30.79 49.79
N SER A 1148 47.72 29.85 50.41
CA SER A 1148 47.99 28.41 50.53
C SER A 1148 46.74 27.64 50.93
N SER A 1149 46.83 26.30 50.83
CA SER A 1149 46.32 25.34 51.82
C SER A 1149 44.89 25.53 52.36
N ALA A 1150 44.02 24.56 52.10
CA ALA A 1150 44.04 23.33 52.90
C ALA A 1150 43.12 22.28 52.26
N GLY A 1151 43.63 21.06 52.07
CA GLY A 1151 42.79 19.95 51.62
C GLY A 1151 41.98 19.37 52.78
N LYS A 1152 40.96 18.57 52.44
CA LYS A 1152 40.68 17.27 53.08
C LYS A 1152 39.63 16.48 52.30
N SER A 1153 40.13 15.47 51.58
CA SER A 1153 39.76 14.04 51.75
C SER A 1153 38.28 13.60 51.77
N ILE A 1154 38.02 12.50 51.03
CA ILE A 1154 37.23 11.32 51.49
C ILE A 1154 35.71 11.60 51.62
N ASP A 1155 34.77 10.84 51.03
CA ASP A 1155 34.71 9.58 50.25
C ASP A 1155 33.33 9.63 49.54
N GLU A 1156 32.88 8.79 48.61
CA GLU A 1156 33.35 7.73 47.70
C GLU A 1156 32.02 7.12 47.15
N GLN A 1157 32.06 6.34 46.07
CA GLN A 1157 30.99 5.44 45.58
C GLN A 1157 29.66 6.04 45.05
N GLN A 1158 28.94 5.36 44.15
CA GLN A 1158 29.29 4.60 42.93
C GLN A 1158 27.96 4.12 42.29
N ASP A 1159 28.01 3.73 41.01
CA ASP A 1159 27.14 2.74 40.35
C ASP A 1159 25.61 3.04 40.24
N ASP A 1160 24.87 2.54 39.26
CA ASP A 1160 25.20 2.03 37.91
C ASP A 1160 23.90 1.99 37.08
N ASP A 1161 24.03 1.62 35.80
CA ASP A 1161 23.00 1.11 34.89
C ASP A 1161 21.80 2.03 34.52
N GLY A 1162 21.38 2.19 33.26
CA GLY A 1162 21.71 1.42 32.06
C GLY A 1162 20.48 0.65 31.55
N TRP A 1163 19.76 1.20 30.56
CA TRP A 1163 18.94 0.56 29.52
C TRP A 1163 18.25 1.63 28.66
#